data_AF-A0A1F7IIB4-F1
#
_entry.id   AF-A0A1F7IIB4-F1
#
_cell.length_a   1.000
_cell.length_b   1.000
_cell.length_c   1.000
_cell.angle_alpha   90.00
_cell.angle_beta   90.00
_cell.angle_gamma   90.00
#
_symmetry.space_group_name_H-M   'P 1'
#
loop_
_entity.id
_entity.type
_entity.pdbx_description
1 polymer ?
#
loop_
_entity_poly.entity_id
_entity_poly.type
_entity_poly.pdbx_seq_one_letter_code
_entity_poly.pdbx_strand_id
1 'polypeptide(L)'
;MERPQKMINDRFEYIDFLRTVAIIVIIITHVLSFHLYNRLIFFIWNYLHFVVVGLVFSSGYVLTFKYRNYFNSFGKTISWYGKRLVRLLLPFYYYLLAHYLLWFFLPNYFSGLGLKKSADFIIRSLLLTGGVDFNWFALLFVQLTILFPLVILSLRKKILNISLIFLSLAATIYFTLFGFRVENYRYVMWTSWMSIIYLSIYLNLKEQKDLNTDSTIKRFLLMGSVAFISFFLLTKFIIAPGKDLVLTQHKYPPDAIYLTYGIVGMCLMMVAARSKVLYTGFLRRIYQFISQRTYQLFFIHYLALDITFKTTGKFQFWSHPATQTILVILISFGVTLFIYLFETLLGKKTKIWTIILIFLTLAILWLVNKNSFVCLKEDKNPVAKSAVLEWLQKPAAVRFIGKHDRTYISWIEQSGKVQIRFYDHKNKIFSDIFTVDDLYPEYRIEAQDDHNAPSLLILPDGQLLVFYVVHDVNGAFFIKRSKNIEDISSWSERLSISDRDANTTYNYPQAKRLANGKIVLFYRRGVYYDSDEYFKISNDAGLTWGNPTKIIDFGREGIYAFIFARDNQIHLAWNKAVTKPAKKNVYYAYSPDGGTSWKKKEGTDLIIPIKEADADLVFDSADDPAYVWDIVADDKNNAFMVFAYRDDPDHEFRFASWSGESWVTTAVTNSSLLYDSGNFFSGGVVIDPNDVYKVYLSKKRSKLEIESWISDDRGKTWRRSESITEDSLFDNFRPQVVENYAKDLRLVWSSGVYEGLVNSQWSGFAKVNIQSDVTKRTIPSSKCGRK
;
A
#
# COMPACT_ATOMS: atom_id res chain seq x y z
N MET A 1 -12.13 -60.23 -0.12
CA MET A 1 -13.28 -59.32 -0.28
C MET A 1 -13.24 -58.27 0.81
N GLU A 2 -12.58 -57.14 0.56
CA GLU A 2 -12.45 -56.04 1.53
C GLU A 2 -13.67 -55.12 1.48
N ARG A 3 -14.26 -54.81 2.65
CA ARG A 3 -15.40 -53.90 2.78
C ARG A 3 -15.02 -52.50 2.27
N PRO A 4 -15.91 -51.80 1.53
CA PRO A 4 -15.68 -50.41 1.12
C PRO A 4 -15.52 -49.54 2.37
N GLN A 5 -14.60 -48.57 2.32
CA GLN A 5 -14.27 -47.60 3.37
C GLN A 5 -15.54 -47.07 4.06
N LYS A 6 -15.89 -47.71 5.18
CA LYS A 6 -17.14 -47.52 5.91
C LYS A 6 -17.02 -46.25 6.74
N MET A 7 -18.08 -45.43 6.75
CA MET A 7 -18.23 -44.30 7.68
C MET A 7 -17.80 -44.71 9.09
N ILE A 8 -16.87 -43.96 9.66
CA ILE A 8 -16.60 -43.97 11.10
C ILE A 8 -17.09 -42.61 11.61
N ASN A 9 -18.17 -42.60 12.38
CA ASN A 9 -18.81 -41.40 12.96
C ASN A 9 -19.35 -40.36 11.94
N ASP A 10 -20.07 -40.77 10.90
CA ASP A 10 -20.71 -39.89 9.90
C ASP A 10 -19.75 -38.97 9.09
N ARG A 11 -18.51 -39.42 8.86
CA ARG A 11 -17.48 -38.62 8.14
C ARG A 11 -16.88 -39.34 6.94
N PHE A 12 -16.48 -38.52 5.96
CA PHE A 12 -15.78 -38.94 4.75
C PHE A 12 -14.32 -38.53 4.85
N GLU A 13 -13.41 -39.50 4.96
CA GLU A 13 -11.98 -39.22 5.18
C GLU A 13 -11.35 -38.38 4.07
N TYR A 14 -11.80 -38.61 2.83
CA TYR A 14 -11.33 -37.85 1.68
C TYR A 14 -11.83 -36.41 1.62
N ILE A 15 -13.06 -36.15 2.10
CA ILE A 15 -13.54 -34.77 2.25
C ILE A 15 -12.79 -34.10 3.40
N ASP A 16 -12.49 -34.85 4.47
CA ASP A 16 -11.69 -34.34 5.57
C ASP A 16 -10.26 -33.98 5.14
N PHE A 17 -9.66 -34.80 4.28
CA PHE A 17 -8.38 -34.49 3.66
C PHE A 17 -8.46 -33.20 2.83
N LEU A 18 -9.43 -33.09 1.91
CA LEU A 18 -9.60 -31.90 1.07
C LEU A 18 -9.79 -30.62 1.89
N ARG A 19 -10.61 -30.67 2.96
CA ARG A 19 -10.83 -29.53 3.86
C ARG A 19 -9.58 -29.15 4.66
N THR A 20 -8.75 -30.14 5.01
CA THR A 20 -7.48 -29.95 5.71
C THR A 20 -6.46 -29.27 4.82
N VAL A 21 -6.25 -29.79 3.60
CA VAL A 21 -5.37 -29.15 2.62
C VAL A 21 -5.84 -27.73 2.34
N ALA A 22 -7.14 -27.54 2.11
CA ALA A 22 -7.69 -26.24 1.78
C ALA A 22 -7.43 -25.18 2.86
N ILE A 23 -7.59 -25.52 4.15
CA ILE A 23 -7.36 -24.52 5.21
C ILE A 23 -5.87 -24.23 5.42
N ILE A 24 -4.99 -25.22 5.29
CA ILE A 24 -3.53 -24.99 5.37
C ILE A 24 -3.08 -24.10 4.22
N VAL A 25 -3.51 -24.41 3.01
CA VAL A 25 -3.19 -23.61 1.83
C VAL A 25 -3.76 -22.20 1.94
N ILE A 26 -4.98 -22.02 2.46
CA ILE A 26 -5.52 -20.68 2.75
C ILE A 26 -4.60 -19.90 3.68
N ILE A 27 -4.11 -20.52 4.76
CA ILE A 27 -3.18 -19.87 5.69
C ILE A 27 -1.90 -19.45 4.96
N ILE A 28 -1.31 -20.36 4.16
CA ILE A 28 -0.13 -20.07 3.34
C ILE A 28 -0.40 -18.90 2.40
N THR A 29 -1.50 -18.92 1.66
CA THR A 29 -1.89 -17.86 0.72
C THR A 29 -1.99 -16.49 1.41
N HIS A 30 -2.55 -16.40 2.62
CA HIS A 30 -2.63 -15.13 3.33
C HIS A 30 -1.29 -14.68 3.94
N VAL A 31 -0.35 -15.59 4.21
CA VAL A 31 1.02 -15.17 4.58
C VAL A 31 1.77 -14.66 3.34
N LEU A 32 1.69 -15.41 2.24
CA LEU A 32 2.38 -15.05 1.00
C LEU A 32 1.86 -13.75 0.37
N SER A 33 0.60 -13.35 0.63
CA SER A 33 0.07 -12.06 0.15
C SER A 33 0.81 -10.83 0.69
N PHE A 34 1.59 -10.97 1.77
CA PHE A 34 2.45 -9.90 2.29
C PHE A 34 3.85 -9.88 1.64
N HIS A 35 4.14 -10.82 0.73
CA HIS A 35 5.46 -11.03 0.12
C HIS A 35 5.41 -11.14 -1.41
N LEU A 36 4.40 -10.53 -2.03
CA LEU A 36 4.16 -10.62 -3.48
C LEU A 36 5.22 -9.92 -4.35
N TYR A 37 6.15 -9.17 -3.74
CA TYR A 37 7.30 -8.58 -4.43
C TYR A 37 8.27 -9.64 -5.00
N ASN A 38 8.27 -10.86 -4.45
CA ASN A 38 9.08 -11.97 -4.97
C ASN A 38 8.32 -12.73 -6.07
N ARG A 39 8.88 -12.82 -7.28
CA ARG A 39 8.25 -13.47 -8.44
C ARG A 39 7.85 -14.94 -8.20
N LEU A 40 8.69 -15.71 -7.50
CA LEU A 40 8.37 -17.10 -7.16
C LEU A 40 7.22 -17.17 -6.15
N ILE A 41 7.21 -16.28 -5.15
CA ILE A 41 6.11 -16.20 -4.17
C ILE A 41 4.81 -15.79 -4.86
N PHE A 42 4.85 -14.78 -5.74
CA PHE A 42 3.68 -14.38 -6.52
C PHE A 42 3.13 -15.53 -7.36
N PHE A 43 4.01 -16.24 -8.09
CA PHE A 43 3.63 -17.41 -8.86
C PHE A 43 2.94 -18.47 -8.00
N ILE A 44 3.56 -18.86 -6.87
CA ILE A 44 2.98 -19.84 -5.94
C ILE A 44 1.63 -19.34 -5.43
N TRP A 45 1.58 -18.13 -4.88
CA TRP A 45 0.39 -17.51 -4.32
C TRP A 45 -0.79 -17.50 -5.29
N ASN A 46 -0.55 -17.09 -6.55
CA ASN A 46 -1.56 -17.00 -7.61
C ASN A 46 -2.26 -18.35 -7.84
N TYR A 47 -1.49 -19.45 -7.83
CA TYR A 47 -1.98 -20.81 -8.06
C TYR A 47 -2.40 -21.58 -6.80
N LEU A 48 -2.39 -20.98 -5.60
CA LEU A 48 -2.91 -21.62 -4.39
C LEU A 48 -4.42 -21.40 -4.20
N HIS A 49 -5.05 -20.51 -4.95
CA HIS A 49 -6.44 -20.11 -4.72
C HIS A 49 -7.51 -21.15 -5.10
N PHE A 50 -7.17 -22.26 -5.78
CA PHE A 50 -8.12 -23.35 -6.12
C PHE A 50 -8.86 -23.91 -4.90
N VAL A 51 -8.30 -23.78 -3.71
CA VAL A 51 -8.80 -24.37 -2.47
C VAL A 51 -10.17 -23.86 -2.03
N VAL A 52 -10.60 -22.68 -2.49
CA VAL A 52 -11.96 -22.19 -2.22
C VAL A 52 -13.01 -23.08 -2.91
N VAL A 53 -12.75 -23.52 -4.15
CA VAL A 53 -13.58 -24.52 -4.85
C VAL A 53 -13.65 -25.81 -4.05
N GLY A 54 -12.51 -26.27 -3.51
CA GLY A 54 -12.45 -27.45 -2.63
C GLY A 54 -13.34 -27.33 -1.38
N LEU A 55 -13.40 -26.16 -0.74
CA LEU A 55 -14.24 -25.94 0.45
C LEU A 55 -15.74 -25.86 0.12
N VAL A 56 -16.11 -25.18 -0.97
CA VAL A 56 -17.50 -25.12 -1.43
C VAL A 56 -17.98 -26.52 -1.84
N PHE A 57 -17.16 -27.25 -2.60
CA PHE A 57 -17.40 -28.64 -2.97
C PHE A 57 -17.60 -29.53 -1.73
N SER A 58 -16.69 -29.45 -0.77
CA SER A 58 -16.76 -30.23 0.48
C SER A 58 -18.04 -29.97 1.26
N SER A 59 -18.48 -28.70 1.33
CA SER A 59 -19.73 -28.35 2.00
C SER A 59 -20.93 -28.93 1.26
N GLY A 60 -21.01 -28.76 -0.07
CA GLY A 60 -22.11 -29.30 -0.86
C GLY A 60 -22.19 -30.83 -0.79
N TYR A 61 -21.05 -31.53 -0.85
CA TYR A 61 -20.95 -32.99 -0.76
C TYR A 61 -21.51 -33.52 0.57
N VAL A 62 -21.03 -32.98 1.70
CA VAL A 62 -21.47 -33.39 3.04
C VAL A 62 -22.94 -33.04 3.30
N LEU A 63 -23.38 -31.86 2.84
CA LEU A 63 -24.77 -31.44 3.00
C LEU A 63 -25.73 -32.30 2.17
N THR A 64 -25.31 -32.74 0.97
CA THR A 64 -26.11 -33.63 0.12
C THR A 64 -26.31 -34.96 0.82
N PHE A 65 -25.23 -35.57 1.30
CA PHE A 65 -25.30 -36.83 2.02
C PHE A 65 -26.26 -36.77 3.21
N LYS A 66 -26.16 -35.71 4.03
CA LYS A 66 -26.93 -35.60 5.28
C LYS A 66 -28.37 -35.13 5.10
N TYR A 67 -28.63 -34.24 4.12
CA TYR A 67 -29.89 -33.49 4.06
C TYR A 67 -30.68 -33.64 2.76
N ARG A 68 -30.25 -34.48 1.80
CA ARG A 68 -30.97 -34.70 0.52
C ARG A 68 -32.47 -35.00 0.70
N ASN A 69 -32.83 -35.76 1.73
CA ASN A 69 -34.22 -36.15 1.99
C ASN A 69 -34.84 -35.41 3.18
N TYR A 70 -34.12 -34.46 3.78
CA TYR A 70 -34.53 -33.81 5.03
C TYR A 70 -35.57 -32.70 4.83
N PHE A 71 -35.46 -31.94 3.73
CA PHE A 71 -36.31 -30.78 3.44
C PHE A 71 -37.67 -31.21 2.88
N ASN A 72 -38.53 -31.77 3.73
CA ASN A 72 -39.87 -32.23 3.37
C ASN A 72 -41.01 -31.44 4.01
N SER A 73 -40.70 -30.45 4.84
CA SER A 73 -41.68 -29.54 5.48
C SER A 73 -41.03 -28.19 5.77
N PHE A 74 -41.85 -27.13 5.80
CA PHE A 74 -41.40 -25.77 6.09
C PHE A 74 -40.70 -25.67 7.46
N GLY A 75 -41.28 -26.27 8.50
CA GLY A 75 -40.71 -26.25 9.86
C GLY A 75 -39.31 -26.88 9.95
N LYS A 76 -39.06 -28.00 9.24
CA LYS A 76 -37.71 -28.60 9.20
C LYS A 76 -36.70 -27.69 8.51
N THR A 77 -37.10 -27.03 7.43
CA THR A 77 -36.23 -26.10 6.69
C THR A 77 -35.85 -24.88 7.55
N ILE A 78 -36.82 -24.25 8.21
CA ILE A 78 -36.56 -23.11 9.11
C ILE A 78 -35.66 -23.52 10.30
N SER A 79 -35.95 -24.67 10.93
CA SER A 79 -35.11 -25.19 12.02
C SER A 79 -33.66 -25.45 11.57
N TRP A 80 -33.49 -25.95 10.33
CA TRP A 80 -32.16 -26.17 9.76
C TRP A 80 -31.42 -24.87 9.47
N TYR A 81 -32.10 -23.84 8.93
CA TYR A 81 -31.51 -22.51 8.75
C TYR A 81 -31.00 -21.94 10.06
N GLY A 82 -31.81 -21.91 11.12
CA GLY A 82 -31.40 -21.37 12.42
C GLY A 82 -30.13 -22.06 12.94
N LYS A 83 -30.11 -23.41 12.96
CA LYS A 83 -28.94 -24.18 13.41
C LYS A 83 -27.70 -23.94 12.56
N ARG A 84 -27.87 -23.82 11.23
CA ARG A 84 -26.75 -23.66 10.29
C ARG A 84 -26.20 -22.23 10.30
N LEU A 85 -27.05 -21.22 10.33
CA LEU A 85 -26.66 -19.80 10.40
C LEU A 85 -25.89 -19.52 11.69
N VAL A 86 -26.35 -20.02 12.84
CA VAL A 86 -25.60 -19.89 14.12
C VAL A 86 -24.21 -20.52 13.99
N ARG A 87 -24.10 -21.70 13.37
CA ARG A 87 -22.80 -22.37 13.17
C ARG A 87 -21.85 -21.59 12.26
N LEU A 88 -22.36 -20.78 11.32
CA LEU A 88 -21.56 -20.01 10.37
C LEU A 88 -21.24 -18.60 10.88
N LEU A 89 -22.20 -17.91 11.49
CA LEU A 89 -22.03 -16.51 11.89
C LEU A 89 -21.30 -16.38 13.23
N LEU A 90 -21.57 -17.26 14.18
CA LEU A 90 -21.05 -17.13 15.53
C LEU A 90 -19.51 -17.19 15.60
N PRO A 91 -18.81 -18.10 14.89
CA PRO A 91 -17.34 -18.09 14.86
C PRO A 91 -16.76 -16.79 14.29
N PHE A 92 -17.40 -16.21 13.28
CA PHE A 92 -16.98 -14.92 12.72
C PHE A 92 -17.17 -13.78 13.73
N TYR A 93 -18.31 -13.72 14.41
CA TYR A 93 -18.56 -12.69 15.42
C TYR A 93 -17.66 -12.81 16.64
N TYR A 94 -17.37 -14.04 17.09
CA TYR A 94 -16.39 -14.26 18.15
C TYR A 94 -14.99 -13.81 17.75
N TYR A 95 -14.58 -14.12 16.52
CA TYR A 95 -13.33 -13.61 16.00
C TYR A 95 -13.31 -12.08 15.93
N LEU A 96 -14.36 -11.45 15.40
CA LEU A 96 -14.40 -10.00 15.21
C LEU A 96 -14.28 -9.30 16.57
N LEU A 97 -15.07 -9.76 17.55
CA LEU A 97 -14.98 -9.28 18.92
C LEU A 97 -13.59 -9.51 19.52
N ALA A 98 -13.05 -10.72 19.41
CA ALA A 98 -11.72 -11.04 19.94
C ALA A 98 -10.64 -10.17 19.31
N HIS A 99 -10.69 -9.93 18.00
CA HIS A 99 -9.70 -9.13 17.29
C HIS A 99 -9.76 -7.66 17.73
N TYR A 100 -10.95 -7.08 17.88
CA TYR A 100 -11.11 -5.73 18.45
C TYR A 100 -10.61 -5.64 19.89
N LEU A 101 -10.92 -6.63 20.74
CA LEU A 101 -10.44 -6.67 22.12
C LEU A 101 -8.92 -6.78 22.18
N LEU A 102 -8.33 -7.69 21.41
CA LEU A 102 -6.88 -7.87 21.34
C LEU A 102 -6.20 -6.62 20.80
N TRP A 103 -6.76 -5.98 19.78
CA TRP A 103 -6.24 -4.72 19.26
C TRP A 103 -6.31 -3.58 20.27
N PHE A 104 -7.43 -3.48 21.02
CA PHE A 104 -7.64 -2.40 22.00
C PHE A 104 -6.76 -2.56 23.25
N PHE A 105 -6.70 -3.76 23.81
CA PHE A 105 -6.02 -4.02 25.09
C PHE A 105 -4.57 -4.48 24.92
N LEU A 106 -4.18 -5.03 23.77
CA LEU A 106 -2.82 -5.50 23.48
C LEU A 106 -2.25 -4.89 22.18
N PRO A 107 -2.27 -3.54 22.01
CA PRO A 107 -1.87 -2.86 20.76
C PRO A 107 -0.38 -3.04 20.39
N ASN A 108 0.44 -3.43 21.36
CA ASN A 108 1.85 -3.77 21.12
C ASN A 108 2.02 -5.08 20.34
N TYR A 109 1.04 -5.98 20.41
CA TYR A 109 1.08 -7.31 19.79
C TYR A 109 0.07 -7.48 18.67
N PHE A 110 -0.98 -6.65 18.63
CA PHE A 110 -2.00 -6.67 17.59
C PHE A 110 -2.09 -5.30 16.93
N SER A 111 -1.98 -5.25 15.60
CA SER A 111 -2.17 -4.03 14.81
C SER A 111 -3.63 -3.77 14.48
N GLY A 112 -4.49 -4.77 14.70
CA GLY A 112 -5.89 -4.76 14.28
C GLY A 112 -6.05 -5.12 12.79
N LEU A 113 -5.06 -5.77 12.16
CA LEU A 113 -4.99 -6.14 10.75
C LEU A 113 -6.35 -6.11 9.98
N GLY A 114 -6.61 -5.02 9.26
CA GLY A 114 -7.82 -4.81 8.45
C GLY A 114 -9.05 -4.28 9.18
N LEU A 115 -8.98 -3.98 10.49
CA LEU A 115 -10.04 -3.37 11.29
C LEU A 115 -10.00 -1.84 11.25
N LYS A 116 -11.15 -1.20 11.46
CA LYS A 116 -11.28 0.26 11.60
C LYS A 116 -12.21 0.59 12.76
N LYS A 117 -11.92 1.63 13.53
CA LYS A 117 -12.73 2.08 14.68
C LYS A 117 -14.04 2.80 14.28
N SER A 118 -14.45 2.72 13.01
CA SER A 118 -15.67 3.36 12.51
C SER A 118 -16.91 2.52 12.83
N ALA A 119 -17.95 3.16 13.36
CA ALA A 119 -19.25 2.51 13.61
C ALA A 119 -19.85 1.93 12.31
N ASP A 120 -19.78 2.66 11.20
CA ASP A 120 -20.22 2.18 9.88
C ASP A 120 -19.44 0.94 9.45
N PHE A 121 -18.11 0.94 9.64
CA PHE A 121 -17.27 -0.21 9.32
C PHE A 121 -17.62 -1.45 10.16
N ILE A 122 -17.87 -1.27 11.45
CA ILE A 122 -18.28 -2.35 12.36
C ILE A 122 -19.66 -2.89 11.96
N ILE A 123 -20.64 -2.01 11.73
CA ILE A 123 -22.00 -2.39 11.33
C ILE A 123 -21.96 -3.16 10.00
N ARG A 124 -21.26 -2.65 8.98
CA ARG A 124 -21.09 -3.34 7.70
C ARG A 124 -20.38 -4.69 7.85
N SER A 125 -19.41 -4.79 8.75
CA SER A 125 -18.74 -6.05 9.08
C SER A 125 -19.72 -7.07 9.68
N LEU A 126 -20.56 -6.65 10.63
CA LEU A 126 -21.56 -7.50 11.30
C LEU A 126 -22.67 -7.96 10.34
N LEU A 127 -23.09 -7.08 9.43
CA LEU A 127 -24.09 -7.35 8.40
C LEU A 127 -23.54 -8.13 7.19
N LEU A 128 -22.22 -8.35 7.14
CA LEU A 128 -21.52 -8.98 6.01
C LEU A 128 -21.64 -8.23 4.67
N THR A 129 -22.13 -6.99 4.68
CA THR A 129 -22.34 -6.14 3.50
C THR A 129 -21.10 -5.34 3.12
N GLY A 130 -20.10 -5.28 3.99
CA GLY A 130 -18.81 -4.60 3.78
C GLY A 130 -17.93 -4.74 5.02
N GLY A 131 -17.06 -3.76 5.27
CA GLY A 131 -16.20 -3.79 6.45
C GLY A 131 -14.96 -4.66 6.23
N VAL A 132 -14.66 -5.59 7.14
CA VAL A 132 -13.49 -6.48 7.02
C VAL A 132 -13.56 -7.34 5.75
N ASP A 133 -12.52 -7.30 4.93
CA ASP A 133 -12.58 -7.86 3.57
C ASP A 133 -12.97 -9.35 3.55
N PHE A 134 -12.34 -10.17 4.39
CA PHE A 134 -12.53 -11.63 4.39
C PHE A 134 -13.91 -12.11 4.89
N ASN A 135 -14.79 -11.25 5.39
CA ASN A 135 -16.15 -11.65 5.75
C ASN A 135 -16.99 -12.09 4.53
N TRP A 136 -16.52 -11.81 3.30
CA TRP A 136 -17.10 -12.39 2.08
C TRP A 136 -17.16 -13.92 2.16
N PHE A 137 -16.21 -14.57 2.85
CA PHE A 137 -16.19 -16.01 3.00
C PHE A 137 -17.35 -16.50 3.88
N ALA A 138 -17.64 -15.78 4.98
CA ALA A 138 -18.82 -16.07 5.81
C ALA A 138 -20.11 -15.83 5.02
N LEU A 139 -20.20 -14.71 4.29
CA LEU A 139 -21.32 -14.37 3.43
C LEU A 139 -21.59 -15.46 2.39
N LEU A 140 -20.56 -15.96 1.72
CA LEU A 140 -20.69 -17.03 0.72
C LEU A 140 -21.36 -18.27 1.32
N PHE A 141 -20.90 -18.76 2.47
CA PHE A 141 -21.52 -19.93 3.09
C PHE A 141 -22.93 -19.67 3.63
N VAL A 142 -23.26 -18.43 4.01
CA VAL A 142 -24.62 -18.02 4.35
C VAL A 142 -25.51 -18.05 3.10
N GLN A 143 -25.08 -17.45 1.99
CA GLN A 143 -25.80 -17.48 0.72
C GLN A 143 -26.03 -18.91 0.23
N LEU A 144 -24.98 -19.73 0.21
CA LEU A 144 -25.08 -21.14 -0.17
C LEU A 144 -25.98 -21.92 0.79
N THR A 145 -25.98 -21.60 2.08
CA THR A 145 -26.90 -22.20 3.06
C THR A 145 -28.34 -21.87 2.71
N ILE A 146 -28.65 -20.60 2.42
CA ILE A 146 -30.00 -20.14 2.02
C ILE A 146 -30.46 -20.83 0.73
N LEU A 147 -29.55 -21.02 -0.24
CA LEU A 147 -29.86 -21.63 -1.53
C LEU A 147 -29.97 -23.17 -1.48
N PHE A 148 -29.31 -23.83 -0.54
CA PHE A 148 -29.16 -25.28 -0.55
C PHE A 148 -30.49 -26.06 -0.52
N PRO A 149 -31.50 -25.71 0.32
CA PRO A 149 -32.80 -26.39 0.29
C PRO A 149 -33.51 -26.23 -1.06
N LEU A 150 -33.43 -25.05 -1.69
CA LEU A 150 -34.00 -24.81 -3.02
C LEU A 150 -33.36 -25.71 -4.07
N VAL A 151 -32.03 -25.83 -4.05
CA VAL A 151 -31.28 -26.72 -4.96
C VAL A 151 -31.65 -28.20 -4.75
N ILE A 152 -31.77 -28.67 -3.51
CA ILE A 152 -32.16 -30.07 -3.24
C ILE A 152 -33.62 -30.35 -3.67
N LEU A 153 -34.52 -29.41 -3.44
CA LEU A 153 -35.92 -29.53 -3.87
C LEU A 153 -36.03 -29.49 -5.40
N SER A 154 -35.20 -28.69 -6.09
CA SER A 154 -35.18 -28.62 -7.55
C SER A 154 -34.83 -29.96 -8.19
N LEU A 155 -34.02 -30.81 -7.55
CA LEU A 155 -33.69 -32.14 -8.06
C LEU A 155 -34.93 -33.02 -8.32
N ARG A 156 -36.06 -32.73 -7.67
CA ARG A 156 -37.35 -33.42 -7.86
C ARG A 156 -38.23 -32.79 -8.94
N LYS A 157 -37.86 -31.62 -9.46
CA LYS A 157 -38.64 -30.79 -10.40
C LYS A 157 -37.76 -30.43 -11.60
N LYS A 158 -37.86 -31.20 -12.69
CA LYS A 158 -36.99 -31.11 -13.87
C LYS A 158 -36.81 -29.68 -14.40
N ILE A 159 -37.91 -28.93 -14.56
CA ILE A 159 -37.89 -27.56 -15.08
C ILE A 159 -37.10 -26.64 -14.15
N LEU A 160 -37.45 -26.58 -12.86
CA LEU A 160 -36.76 -25.75 -11.87
C LEU A 160 -35.26 -26.08 -11.78
N ASN A 161 -34.90 -27.37 -11.87
CA ASN A 161 -33.51 -27.79 -11.86
C ASN A 161 -32.72 -27.24 -13.06
N ILE A 162 -33.29 -27.35 -14.26
CA ILE A 162 -32.68 -26.85 -15.49
C ILE A 162 -32.53 -25.33 -15.43
N SER A 163 -33.57 -24.62 -14.96
CA SER A 163 -33.53 -23.16 -14.82
C SER A 163 -32.42 -22.68 -13.87
N LEU A 164 -32.22 -23.34 -12.73
CA LEU A 164 -31.16 -22.97 -11.77
C LEU A 164 -29.75 -23.29 -12.32
N ILE A 165 -29.58 -24.42 -13.00
CA ILE A 165 -28.31 -24.75 -13.67
C ILE A 165 -28.01 -23.71 -14.76
N PHE A 166 -29.00 -23.39 -15.59
CA PHE A 166 -28.87 -22.37 -16.64
C PHE A 166 -28.50 -21.01 -16.05
N LEU A 167 -29.16 -20.56 -14.98
CA LEU A 167 -28.83 -19.32 -14.29
C LEU A 167 -27.36 -19.28 -13.84
N SER A 168 -26.87 -20.37 -13.24
CA SER A 168 -25.48 -20.46 -12.78
C SER A 168 -24.48 -20.39 -13.93
N LEU A 169 -24.75 -21.11 -15.02
CA LEU A 169 -23.89 -21.14 -16.21
C LEU A 169 -23.92 -19.80 -16.94
N ALA A 170 -25.09 -19.20 -17.13
CA ALA A 170 -25.25 -17.90 -17.78
C ALA A 170 -24.54 -16.80 -17.01
N ALA A 171 -24.66 -16.77 -15.67
CA ALA A 171 -23.92 -15.81 -14.84
C ALA A 171 -22.40 -16.01 -14.95
N THR A 172 -21.93 -17.26 -14.92
CA THR A 172 -20.50 -17.58 -15.07
C THR A 172 -19.95 -17.14 -16.42
N ILE A 173 -20.67 -17.41 -17.51
CA ILE A 173 -20.29 -16.97 -18.87
C ILE A 173 -20.29 -15.44 -18.94
N TYR A 174 -21.32 -14.78 -18.39
CA TYR A 174 -21.39 -13.32 -18.35
C TYR A 174 -20.19 -12.71 -17.63
N PHE A 175 -19.83 -13.21 -16.44
CA PHE A 175 -18.66 -12.72 -15.71
C PHE A 175 -17.35 -12.96 -16.46
N THR A 176 -17.25 -14.05 -17.22
CA THR A 176 -16.05 -14.37 -18.00
C THR A 176 -15.89 -13.42 -19.20
N LEU A 177 -16.97 -13.10 -19.90
CA LEU A 177 -16.92 -12.30 -21.12
C LEU A 177 -16.88 -10.79 -20.86
N PHE A 178 -17.57 -10.32 -19.82
CA PHE A 178 -17.78 -8.89 -19.58
C PHE A 178 -17.07 -8.37 -18.32
N GLY A 179 -16.49 -9.25 -17.50
CA GLY A 179 -15.99 -8.90 -16.18
C GLY A 179 -17.11 -8.47 -15.22
N PHE A 180 -16.75 -8.07 -14.00
CA PHE A 180 -17.71 -7.57 -13.02
C PHE A 180 -17.09 -6.51 -12.11
N ARG A 181 -17.88 -5.53 -11.66
CA ARG A 181 -17.41 -4.50 -10.73
C ARG A 181 -17.15 -5.13 -9.35
N VAL A 182 -15.89 -5.08 -8.89
CA VAL A 182 -15.43 -5.71 -7.65
C VAL A 182 -16.23 -5.25 -6.42
N GLU A 183 -16.70 -4.01 -6.36
CA GLU A 183 -17.47 -3.53 -5.19
C GLU A 183 -18.80 -4.27 -4.96
N ASN A 184 -19.38 -4.83 -6.03
CA ASN A 184 -20.72 -5.44 -5.98
C ASN A 184 -20.71 -6.97 -6.04
N TYR A 185 -19.55 -7.63 -6.10
CA TYR A 185 -19.50 -9.09 -6.30
C TYR A 185 -20.26 -9.85 -5.20
N ARG A 186 -20.31 -9.29 -3.99
CA ARG A 186 -20.96 -9.88 -2.81
C ARG A 186 -22.43 -10.23 -3.07
N TYR A 187 -23.13 -9.46 -3.90
CA TYR A 187 -24.55 -9.66 -4.18
C TYR A 187 -24.81 -10.78 -5.21
N VAL A 188 -23.84 -11.08 -6.06
CA VAL A 188 -24.03 -11.96 -7.22
C VAL A 188 -23.16 -13.21 -7.22
N MET A 189 -22.09 -13.27 -6.40
CA MET A 189 -21.11 -14.37 -6.44
C MET A 189 -21.72 -15.76 -6.23
N TRP A 190 -22.82 -15.86 -5.48
CA TRP A 190 -23.51 -17.11 -5.23
C TRP A 190 -23.99 -17.80 -6.51
N THR A 191 -24.27 -17.03 -7.58
CA THR A 191 -24.78 -17.55 -8.86
C THR A 191 -23.81 -18.54 -9.48
N SER A 192 -22.54 -18.18 -9.62
CA SER A 192 -21.49 -19.04 -10.17
C SER A 192 -21.07 -20.16 -9.20
N TRP A 193 -21.00 -19.87 -7.89
CA TRP A 193 -20.69 -20.90 -6.88
C TRP A 193 -21.73 -22.03 -6.82
N MET A 194 -22.96 -21.79 -7.28
CA MET A 194 -24.01 -22.80 -7.39
C MET A 194 -23.61 -23.98 -8.30
N SER A 195 -22.78 -23.75 -9.33
CA SER A 195 -22.23 -24.79 -10.20
C SER A 195 -21.39 -25.81 -9.42
N ILE A 196 -20.60 -25.35 -8.44
CA ILE A 196 -19.81 -26.23 -7.58
C ILE A 196 -20.70 -27.04 -6.62
N ILE A 197 -21.82 -26.46 -6.17
CA ILE A 197 -22.81 -27.21 -5.38
C ILE A 197 -23.46 -28.31 -6.22
N TYR A 198 -23.89 -28.01 -7.45
CA TYR A 198 -24.42 -29.03 -8.36
C TYR A 198 -23.41 -30.13 -8.65
N LEU A 199 -22.15 -29.76 -8.89
CA LEU A 199 -21.06 -30.72 -9.08
C LEU A 199 -20.88 -31.63 -7.86
N SER A 200 -20.90 -31.06 -6.66
CA SER A 200 -20.78 -31.83 -5.41
C SER A 200 -21.95 -32.80 -5.18
N ILE A 201 -23.18 -32.38 -5.51
CA ILE A 201 -24.38 -33.23 -5.46
C ILE A 201 -24.23 -34.39 -6.44
N TYR A 202 -23.88 -34.10 -7.69
CA TYR A 202 -23.72 -35.10 -8.74
C TYR A 202 -22.71 -36.18 -8.34
N LEU A 203 -21.51 -35.76 -7.89
CA LEU A 203 -20.46 -36.68 -7.50
C LEU A 203 -20.82 -37.48 -6.24
N ASN A 204 -21.42 -36.84 -5.23
CA ASN A 204 -21.92 -37.55 -4.06
C ASN A 204 -22.90 -38.65 -4.47
N LEU A 205 -23.91 -38.32 -5.27
CA LEU A 205 -24.92 -39.30 -5.72
C LEU A 205 -24.33 -40.45 -6.55
N LYS A 206 -23.30 -40.17 -7.37
CA LYS A 206 -22.60 -41.20 -8.15
C LYS A 206 -21.78 -42.13 -7.27
N GLU A 207 -21.01 -41.59 -6.32
CA GLU A 207 -20.24 -42.40 -5.38
C GLU A 207 -21.13 -43.21 -4.44
N GLN A 208 -22.29 -42.70 -4.02
CA GLN A 208 -23.24 -43.47 -3.22
C GLN A 208 -23.89 -44.63 -3.99
N LYS A 209 -23.90 -44.56 -5.34
CA LYS A 209 -24.40 -45.65 -6.20
C LYS A 209 -23.31 -46.65 -6.59
N ASP A 210 -22.07 -46.19 -6.71
CA ASP A 210 -20.94 -46.99 -7.16
C ASP A 210 -19.76 -46.79 -6.20
N LEU A 211 -19.60 -47.76 -5.31
CA LEU A 211 -18.58 -47.80 -4.26
C LEU A 211 -17.19 -48.25 -4.77
N ASN A 212 -17.05 -48.52 -6.07
CA ASN A 212 -15.77 -48.89 -6.66
C ASN A 212 -14.81 -47.68 -6.66
N THR A 213 -13.65 -47.86 -6.05
CA THR A 213 -12.64 -46.80 -5.90
C THR A 213 -11.98 -46.44 -7.23
N ASP A 214 -11.69 -47.42 -8.09
CA ASP A 214 -11.06 -47.20 -9.39
C ASP A 214 -12.01 -46.44 -10.34
N SER A 215 -13.29 -46.82 -10.33
CA SER A 215 -14.34 -46.11 -11.07
C SER A 215 -14.45 -44.65 -10.61
N THR A 216 -14.34 -44.43 -9.30
CA THR A 216 -14.34 -43.08 -8.71
C THR A 216 -13.11 -42.26 -9.11
N ILE A 217 -11.92 -42.85 -9.08
CA ILE A 217 -10.68 -42.20 -9.54
C ILE A 217 -10.80 -41.81 -11.02
N LYS A 218 -11.27 -42.73 -11.88
CA LYS A 218 -11.50 -42.46 -13.30
C LYS A 218 -12.45 -41.28 -13.53
N ARG A 219 -13.52 -41.16 -12.74
CA ARG A 219 -14.45 -40.01 -12.81
C ARG A 219 -13.76 -38.68 -12.49
N PHE A 220 -12.96 -38.60 -11.43
CA PHE A 220 -12.24 -37.37 -11.09
C PHE A 220 -11.15 -37.04 -12.12
N LEU A 221 -10.43 -38.03 -12.64
CA LEU A 221 -9.44 -37.82 -13.69
C LEU A 221 -10.08 -37.27 -14.97
N LEU A 222 -11.17 -37.90 -15.44
CA LEU A 222 -11.89 -37.44 -16.63
C LEU A 222 -12.38 -35.99 -16.47
N MET A 223 -13.04 -35.70 -15.35
CA MET A 223 -13.56 -34.37 -15.07
C MET A 223 -12.45 -33.33 -14.90
N GLY A 224 -11.35 -33.69 -14.23
CA GLY A 224 -10.16 -32.85 -14.13
C GLY A 224 -9.56 -32.55 -15.50
N SER A 225 -9.45 -33.54 -16.38
CA SER A 225 -8.94 -33.35 -17.75
C SER A 225 -9.85 -32.44 -18.59
N VAL A 226 -11.17 -32.61 -18.51
CA VAL A 226 -12.11 -31.72 -19.19
C VAL A 226 -11.98 -30.29 -18.67
N ALA A 227 -11.94 -30.11 -17.34
CA ALA A 227 -11.75 -28.79 -16.74
C ALA A 227 -10.40 -28.15 -17.10
N PHE A 228 -9.34 -28.95 -17.21
CA PHE A 228 -8.01 -28.47 -17.64
C PHE A 228 -8.02 -27.99 -19.09
N ILE A 229 -8.64 -28.75 -19.99
CA ILE A 229 -8.80 -28.34 -21.39
C ILE A 229 -9.62 -27.06 -21.47
N SER A 230 -10.74 -26.96 -20.75
CA SER A 230 -11.55 -25.75 -20.69
C SER A 230 -10.77 -24.56 -20.15
N PHE A 231 -10.04 -24.73 -19.04
CA PHE A 231 -9.18 -23.69 -18.47
C PHE A 231 -8.16 -23.19 -19.49
N PHE A 232 -7.43 -24.11 -20.13
CA PHE A 232 -6.43 -23.77 -21.14
C PHE A 232 -7.04 -22.99 -22.31
N LEU A 233 -8.16 -23.46 -22.87
CA LEU A 233 -8.84 -22.77 -23.96
C LEU A 233 -9.32 -21.37 -23.53
N LEU A 234 -9.96 -21.25 -22.37
CA LEU A 234 -10.45 -19.96 -21.85
C LEU A 234 -9.28 -18.99 -21.65
N THR A 235 -8.17 -19.42 -21.04
CA THR A 235 -7.00 -18.56 -20.87
C THR A 235 -6.40 -18.12 -22.20
N LYS A 236 -6.38 -18.99 -23.21
CA LYS A 236 -5.82 -18.68 -24.53
C LYS A 236 -6.68 -17.69 -25.34
N PHE A 237 -8.01 -17.77 -25.22
CA PHE A 237 -8.93 -16.98 -26.05
C PHE A 237 -9.45 -15.72 -25.37
N ILE A 238 -9.45 -15.65 -24.05
CA ILE A 238 -10.02 -14.52 -23.30
C ILE A 238 -8.94 -13.58 -22.78
N ILE A 239 -7.76 -14.09 -22.45
CA ILE A 239 -6.66 -13.26 -21.94
C ILE A 239 -5.89 -12.69 -23.13
N ALA A 240 -5.81 -11.37 -23.20
CA ALA A 240 -5.11 -10.68 -24.28
C ALA A 240 -3.62 -11.09 -24.34
N PRO A 241 -3.04 -11.25 -25.55
CA PRO A 241 -1.62 -11.54 -25.70
C PRO A 241 -0.75 -10.54 -24.92
N GLY A 242 0.22 -11.04 -24.15
CA GLY A 242 1.14 -10.23 -23.36
C GLY A 242 0.64 -9.79 -21.98
N LYS A 243 -0.57 -10.19 -21.55
CA LYS A 243 -1.04 -10.00 -20.17
C LYS A 243 -0.77 -11.22 -19.30
N ASP A 244 -0.29 -10.98 -18.08
CA ASP A 244 -0.10 -12.03 -17.08
C ASP A 244 -1.46 -12.55 -16.55
N LEU A 245 -1.56 -13.87 -16.39
CA LEU A 245 -2.74 -14.51 -15.78
C LEU A 245 -2.73 -14.30 -14.26
N VAL A 246 -3.65 -13.49 -13.76
CA VAL A 246 -3.85 -13.26 -12.32
C VAL A 246 -5.18 -13.86 -11.87
N LEU A 247 -5.15 -15.07 -11.31
CA LEU A 247 -6.32 -15.88 -10.96
C LEU A 247 -7.24 -15.22 -9.92
N THR A 248 -6.72 -14.31 -9.09
CA THR A 248 -7.54 -13.59 -8.10
C THR A 248 -8.48 -12.56 -8.73
N GLN A 249 -8.16 -12.04 -9.92
CA GLN A 249 -9.05 -11.12 -10.65
C GLN A 249 -10.30 -11.84 -11.18
N HIS A 250 -10.19 -13.14 -11.41
CA HIS A 250 -11.26 -14.01 -11.90
C HIS A 250 -12.11 -14.63 -10.78
N LYS A 251 -11.82 -14.32 -9.51
CA LYS A 251 -12.37 -15.02 -8.34
C LYS A 251 -13.66 -14.40 -7.79
N TYR A 252 -13.89 -13.11 -8.00
CA TYR A 252 -14.95 -12.35 -7.32
C TYR A 252 -15.75 -11.43 -8.27
N PRO A 253 -16.91 -11.88 -8.78
CA PRO A 253 -17.49 -13.22 -8.66
C PRO A 253 -16.66 -14.24 -9.49
N PRO A 254 -16.71 -15.53 -9.13
CA PRO A 254 -15.87 -16.51 -9.82
C PRO A 254 -16.39 -16.74 -11.24
N ASP A 255 -15.54 -16.53 -12.22
CA ASP A 255 -15.85 -16.76 -13.63
C ASP A 255 -15.45 -18.18 -14.09
N ALA A 256 -15.56 -18.45 -15.40
CA ALA A 256 -15.23 -19.76 -15.94
C ALA A 256 -13.73 -20.09 -15.86
N ILE A 257 -12.83 -19.11 -15.96
CA ILE A 257 -11.38 -19.31 -15.84
C ILE A 257 -11.06 -19.79 -14.42
N TYR A 258 -11.56 -19.08 -13.40
CA TYR A 258 -11.31 -19.44 -12.01
C TYR A 258 -11.96 -20.78 -11.62
N LEU A 259 -13.22 -21.02 -12.03
CA LEU A 259 -13.92 -22.26 -11.69
C LEU A 259 -13.30 -23.49 -12.34
N THR A 260 -12.92 -23.41 -13.62
CA THR A 260 -12.31 -24.56 -14.32
C THR A 260 -10.94 -24.91 -13.74
N TYR A 261 -10.07 -23.92 -13.51
CA TYR A 261 -8.80 -24.13 -12.79
C TYR A 261 -9.02 -24.70 -11.37
N GLY A 262 -10.00 -24.16 -10.63
CA GLY A 262 -10.31 -24.62 -9.29
C GLY A 262 -10.82 -26.07 -9.26
N ILE A 263 -11.61 -26.47 -10.26
CA ILE A 263 -12.08 -27.86 -10.44
C ILE A 263 -10.90 -28.79 -10.71
N VAL A 264 -9.92 -28.40 -11.52
CA VAL A 264 -8.69 -29.20 -11.74
C VAL A 264 -8.00 -29.48 -10.41
N GLY A 265 -7.69 -28.44 -9.63
CA GLY A 265 -7.04 -28.59 -8.32
C GLY A 265 -7.85 -29.45 -7.35
N MET A 266 -9.18 -29.25 -7.29
CA MET A 266 -10.07 -30.07 -6.47
C MET A 266 -10.06 -31.55 -6.89
N CYS A 267 -10.13 -31.85 -8.19
CA CYS A 267 -10.11 -33.22 -8.70
C CYS A 267 -8.79 -33.93 -8.38
N LEU A 268 -7.65 -33.24 -8.58
CA LEU A 268 -6.33 -33.77 -8.24
C LEU A 268 -6.24 -34.11 -6.75
N MET A 269 -6.74 -33.24 -5.88
CA MET A 269 -6.78 -33.52 -4.44
C MET A 269 -7.71 -34.68 -4.10
N MET A 270 -8.84 -34.83 -4.80
CA MET A 270 -9.77 -35.94 -4.59
C MET A 270 -9.19 -37.28 -5.04
N VAL A 271 -8.38 -37.30 -6.10
CA VAL A 271 -7.59 -38.47 -6.52
C VAL A 271 -6.52 -38.79 -5.48
N ALA A 272 -5.73 -37.80 -5.07
CA ALA A 272 -4.70 -37.97 -4.04
C ALA A 272 -5.29 -38.51 -2.72
N ALA A 273 -6.47 -38.01 -2.34
CA ALA A 273 -7.22 -38.47 -1.18
C ALA A 273 -7.69 -39.94 -1.26
N ARG A 274 -7.49 -40.67 -2.36
CA ARG A 274 -7.77 -42.12 -2.43
C ARG A 274 -6.55 -42.98 -2.06
N SER A 275 -5.39 -42.38 -1.82
CA SER A 275 -4.23 -43.10 -1.31
C SER A 275 -4.46 -43.60 0.12
N LYS A 276 -4.35 -44.93 0.34
CA LYS A 276 -4.48 -45.55 1.67
C LYS A 276 -3.42 -45.04 2.67
N VAL A 277 -2.26 -44.60 2.18
CA VAL A 277 -1.13 -44.09 3.00
C VAL A 277 -1.55 -42.89 3.86
N LEU A 278 -2.44 -42.03 3.34
CA LEU A 278 -2.88 -40.80 4.01
C LEU A 278 -3.71 -41.03 5.28
N TYR A 279 -4.21 -42.26 5.50
CA TYR A 279 -5.20 -42.57 6.53
C TYR A 279 -4.67 -43.50 7.63
N THR A 280 -3.36 -43.64 7.76
CA THR A 280 -2.74 -44.54 8.76
C THR A 280 -2.11 -43.76 9.92
N GLY A 281 -2.16 -44.33 11.13
CA GLY A 281 -1.44 -43.85 12.31
C GLY A 281 -1.84 -42.45 12.83
N PHE A 282 -0.84 -41.70 13.30
CA PHE A 282 -0.98 -40.40 13.95
C PHE A 282 -1.46 -39.29 12.99
N LEU A 283 -1.03 -39.33 11.73
CA LEU A 283 -1.46 -38.40 10.68
C LEU A 283 -2.97 -38.37 10.52
N ARG A 284 -3.62 -39.52 10.72
CA ARG A 284 -5.08 -39.64 10.63
C ARG A 284 -5.80 -38.75 11.63
N ARG A 285 -5.31 -38.72 12.87
CA ARG A 285 -5.88 -37.93 13.96
C ARG A 285 -5.69 -36.43 13.70
N ILE A 286 -4.54 -36.04 13.16
CA ILE A 286 -4.23 -34.63 12.84
C ILE A 286 -5.19 -34.08 11.78
N TYR A 287 -5.32 -34.74 10.61
CA TYR A 287 -6.20 -34.19 9.57
C TYR A 287 -7.68 -34.21 10.02
N GLN A 288 -8.10 -35.22 10.78
CA GLN A 288 -9.47 -35.27 11.28
C GLN A 288 -9.77 -34.10 12.22
N PHE A 289 -8.82 -33.73 13.08
CA PHE A 289 -8.89 -32.57 13.96
C PHE A 289 -8.97 -31.27 13.16
N ILE A 290 -8.04 -31.06 12.22
CA ILE A 290 -7.99 -29.85 11.38
C ILE A 290 -9.30 -29.70 10.58
N SER A 291 -9.79 -30.76 9.93
CA SER A 291 -11.05 -30.73 9.17
C SER A 291 -12.27 -30.39 10.04
N GLN A 292 -12.35 -30.88 11.29
CA GLN A 292 -13.47 -30.51 12.17
C GLN A 292 -13.48 -29.02 12.49
N ARG A 293 -12.28 -28.42 12.56
CA ARG A 293 -12.06 -27.05 13.00
C ARG A 293 -11.76 -26.08 11.86
N THR A 294 -11.80 -26.50 10.60
CA THR A 294 -11.51 -25.69 9.39
C THR A 294 -12.15 -24.29 9.45
N TYR A 295 -13.42 -24.21 9.83
CA TYR A 295 -14.15 -22.94 9.85
C TYR A 295 -13.70 -22.02 10.99
N GLN A 296 -13.31 -22.57 12.14
CA GLN A 296 -12.73 -21.79 13.24
C GLN A 296 -11.31 -21.35 12.90
N LEU A 297 -10.50 -22.25 12.33
CA LEU A 297 -9.15 -21.96 11.85
C LEU A 297 -9.13 -20.83 10.81
N PHE A 298 -10.15 -20.75 9.95
CA PHE A 298 -10.29 -19.65 9.00
C PHE A 298 -10.35 -18.27 9.68
N PHE A 299 -10.84 -18.17 10.90
CA PHE A 299 -10.84 -16.87 11.60
C PHE A 299 -9.67 -16.72 12.56
N ILE A 300 -9.30 -17.80 13.27
CA ILE A 300 -8.16 -17.79 14.19
C ILE A 300 -6.86 -17.41 13.47
N HIS A 301 -6.67 -17.85 12.21
CA HIS A 301 -5.43 -17.53 11.50
C HIS A 301 -5.27 -16.03 11.22
N TYR A 302 -6.35 -15.24 11.15
CA TYR A 302 -6.24 -13.78 11.05
C TYR A 302 -5.67 -13.14 12.31
N LEU A 303 -5.99 -13.68 13.49
CA LEU A 303 -5.34 -13.28 14.75
C LEU A 303 -3.87 -13.71 14.75
N ALA A 304 -3.58 -14.92 14.27
CA ALA A 304 -2.22 -15.43 14.15
C ALA A 304 -1.38 -14.62 13.15
N LEU A 305 -1.98 -14.18 12.04
CA LEU A 305 -1.37 -13.27 11.06
C LEU A 305 -1.02 -11.95 11.74
N ASP A 306 -1.99 -11.30 12.39
CA ASP A 306 -1.77 -10.00 13.02
C ASP A 306 -0.63 -10.05 14.05
N ILE A 307 -0.68 -10.99 14.99
CA ILE A 307 0.38 -11.13 16.00
C ILE A 307 1.73 -11.48 15.37
N THR A 308 1.76 -12.36 14.36
CA THR A 308 3.02 -12.74 13.70
C THR A 308 3.63 -11.53 13.00
N PHE A 309 2.89 -10.84 12.13
CA PHE A 309 3.44 -9.71 11.39
C PHE A 309 3.81 -8.53 12.31
N LYS A 310 3.02 -8.29 13.36
CA LYS A 310 3.31 -7.24 14.35
C LYS A 310 4.59 -7.53 15.15
N THR A 311 4.85 -8.79 15.48
CA THR A 311 5.99 -9.18 16.34
C THR A 311 7.25 -9.54 15.57
N THR A 312 7.14 -10.11 14.36
CA THR A 312 8.30 -10.60 13.60
C THR A 312 8.86 -9.61 12.60
N GLY A 313 8.13 -8.54 12.26
CA GLY A 313 8.59 -7.51 11.32
C GLY A 313 9.86 -6.75 11.76
N LYS A 314 10.32 -6.94 13.00
CA LYS A 314 11.52 -6.29 13.55
C LYS A 314 12.81 -7.09 13.42
N PHE A 315 12.75 -8.36 12.99
CA PHE A 315 13.91 -9.27 13.00
C PHE A 315 14.04 -10.06 11.69
N GLN A 316 15.22 -10.01 11.07
CA GLN A 316 15.49 -10.53 9.71
C GLN A 316 15.15 -12.03 9.51
N PHE A 317 15.47 -12.89 10.48
CA PHE A 317 15.14 -14.32 10.41
C PHE A 317 13.62 -14.58 10.53
N TRP A 318 12.98 -13.84 11.44
CA TRP A 318 11.57 -13.99 11.75
C TRP A 318 10.66 -13.33 10.71
N SER A 319 11.18 -12.39 9.92
CA SER A 319 10.49 -11.75 8.79
C SER A 319 10.52 -12.58 7.50
N HIS A 320 11.24 -13.70 7.46
CA HIS A 320 11.29 -14.55 6.28
C HIS A 320 9.92 -15.21 6.01
N PRO A 321 9.40 -15.23 4.76
CA PRO A 321 8.06 -15.72 4.44
C PRO A 321 7.80 -17.15 4.92
N ALA A 322 8.79 -18.03 4.81
CA ALA A 322 8.69 -19.41 5.28
C ALA A 322 8.56 -19.50 6.82
N THR A 323 9.35 -18.70 7.55
CA THR A 323 9.31 -18.65 9.02
C THR A 323 7.96 -18.12 9.50
N GLN A 324 7.47 -17.03 8.89
CA GLN A 324 6.15 -16.49 9.21
C GLN A 324 5.02 -17.47 8.86
N THR A 325 5.15 -18.22 7.76
CA THR A 325 4.19 -19.26 7.39
C THR A 325 4.10 -20.34 8.47
N ILE A 326 5.26 -20.83 8.93
CA ILE A 326 5.33 -21.83 10.00
C ILE A 326 4.72 -21.26 11.29
N LEU A 327 5.08 -20.04 11.68
CA LEU A 327 4.55 -19.40 12.88
C LEU A 327 3.03 -19.24 12.85
N VAL A 328 2.48 -18.73 11.75
CA VAL A 328 1.03 -18.53 11.61
C VAL A 328 0.30 -19.88 11.69
N ILE A 329 0.82 -20.94 11.06
CA ILE A 329 0.26 -22.28 11.16
C ILE A 329 0.32 -22.80 12.61
N LEU A 330 1.48 -22.71 13.26
CA LEU A 330 1.68 -23.19 14.63
C LEU A 330 0.79 -22.46 15.62
N ILE A 331 0.71 -21.12 15.55
CA ILE A 331 -0.16 -20.31 16.41
C ILE A 331 -1.63 -20.65 16.15
N SER A 332 -2.04 -20.75 14.88
CA SER A 332 -3.43 -21.09 14.52
C SER A 332 -3.85 -22.45 15.08
N PHE A 333 -2.97 -23.45 14.95
CA PHE A 333 -3.23 -24.80 15.44
C PHE A 333 -3.13 -24.88 16.96
N GLY A 334 -2.17 -24.20 17.58
CA GLY A 334 -2.01 -24.11 19.03
C GLY A 334 -3.24 -23.50 19.70
N VAL A 335 -3.73 -22.36 19.21
CA VAL A 335 -4.95 -21.72 19.73
C VAL A 335 -6.16 -22.64 19.57
N THR A 336 -6.29 -23.30 18.41
CA THR A 336 -7.41 -24.22 18.16
C THR A 336 -7.35 -25.47 19.05
N LEU A 337 -6.16 -26.04 19.27
CA LEU A 337 -5.93 -27.19 20.15
C LEU A 337 -6.22 -26.81 21.61
N PHE A 338 -5.78 -25.63 22.04
CA PHE A 338 -6.07 -25.12 23.37
C PHE A 338 -7.58 -24.99 23.62
N ILE A 339 -8.31 -24.36 22.68
CA ILE A 339 -9.79 -24.27 22.75
C ILE A 339 -10.40 -25.67 22.88
N TYR A 340 -9.93 -26.65 22.11
CA TYR A 340 -10.44 -28.02 22.17
C TYR A 340 -10.18 -28.72 23.52
N LEU A 341 -8.95 -28.65 24.04
CA LEU A 341 -8.60 -29.25 25.33
C LEU A 341 -9.43 -28.63 26.46
N PHE A 342 -9.61 -27.31 26.40
CA PHE A 342 -10.40 -26.57 27.38
C PHE A 342 -11.90 -26.90 27.32
N GLU A 343 -12.49 -26.98 26.11
CA GLU A 343 -13.87 -27.45 25.89
C GLU A 343 -14.10 -28.86 26.48
N THR A 344 -13.05 -29.69 26.49
CA THR A 344 -13.08 -31.06 27.02
C THR A 344 -12.99 -31.10 28.54
N LEU A 345 -12.21 -30.20 29.15
CA LEU A 345 -12.01 -30.12 30.60
C LEU A 345 -13.19 -29.52 31.37
N LEU A 346 -13.86 -28.48 30.84
CA LEU A 346 -14.88 -27.71 31.58
C LEU A 346 -16.34 -28.06 31.25
N GLY A 347 -16.55 -29.03 30.36
CA GLY A 347 -17.88 -29.40 29.88
C GLY A 347 -18.51 -28.37 28.94
N LYS A 348 -19.45 -28.82 28.09
CA LYS A 348 -19.96 -28.06 26.92
C LYS A 348 -20.76 -26.77 27.22
N LYS A 349 -20.95 -26.36 28.48
CA LYS A 349 -21.87 -25.26 28.88
C LYS A 349 -21.23 -23.86 29.01
N THR A 350 -19.91 -23.71 28.93
CA THR A 350 -19.19 -22.45 29.30
C THR A 350 -18.45 -21.78 28.14
N LYS A 351 -19.11 -21.53 27.00
CA LYS A 351 -18.48 -20.93 25.80
C LYS A 351 -18.01 -19.48 25.93
N ILE A 352 -18.56 -18.71 26.87
CA ILE A 352 -18.25 -17.27 27.05
C ILE A 352 -17.01 -17.07 27.93
N TRP A 353 -16.81 -17.95 28.92
CA TRP A 353 -15.66 -17.89 29.84
C TRP A 353 -14.33 -18.28 29.17
N THR A 354 -14.37 -19.06 28.09
CA THR A 354 -13.18 -19.47 27.32
C THR A 354 -12.43 -18.29 26.71
N ILE A 355 -13.13 -17.25 26.26
CA ILE A 355 -12.52 -16.06 25.66
C ILE A 355 -11.85 -15.20 26.74
N ILE A 356 -12.48 -15.07 27.91
CA ILE A 356 -11.97 -14.33 29.07
C ILE A 356 -10.72 -15.02 29.66
N LEU A 357 -10.71 -16.35 29.72
CA LEU A 357 -9.55 -17.09 30.25
C LEU A 357 -8.38 -17.16 29.26
N ILE A 358 -8.62 -17.23 27.95
CA ILE A 358 -7.55 -17.09 26.93
C ILE A 358 -6.87 -15.72 27.08
N PHE A 359 -7.66 -14.68 27.40
CA PHE A 359 -7.16 -13.33 27.69
C PHE A 359 -6.30 -13.27 28.95
N LEU A 360 -6.76 -13.88 30.04
CA LEU A 360 -5.99 -13.98 31.30
C LEU A 360 -4.72 -14.82 31.15
N THR A 361 -4.75 -15.88 30.34
CA THR A 361 -3.60 -16.78 30.17
C THR A 361 -2.54 -16.17 29.24
N LEU A 362 -2.94 -15.44 28.19
CA LEU A 362 -2.03 -14.62 27.39
C LEU A 362 -1.42 -13.48 28.23
N ALA A 363 -2.18 -12.91 29.17
CA ALA A 363 -1.67 -11.91 30.12
C ALA A 363 -0.71 -12.51 31.17
N ILE A 364 -0.90 -13.76 31.60
CA ILE A 364 0.01 -14.46 32.53
C ILE A 364 1.28 -14.95 31.81
N LEU A 365 1.19 -15.48 30.60
CA LEU A 365 2.34 -15.79 29.75
C LEU A 365 3.15 -14.54 29.41
N TRP A 366 2.49 -13.38 29.30
CA TRP A 366 3.12 -12.08 29.18
C TRP A 366 3.82 -11.62 30.47
N LEU A 367 3.27 -11.91 31.65
CA LEU A 367 3.91 -11.65 32.96
C LEU A 367 5.20 -12.47 33.16
N VAL A 368 5.25 -13.69 32.64
CA VAL A 368 6.44 -14.55 32.70
C VAL A 368 7.50 -14.15 31.67
N ASN A 369 7.11 -13.51 30.56
CA ASN A 369 8.02 -13.05 29.50
C ASN A 369 8.52 -11.60 29.69
N LYS A 370 8.26 -11.01 30.87
CA LYS A 370 8.52 -9.60 31.21
C LYS A 370 10.00 -9.27 31.47
N ASN A 371 10.89 -10.25 31.46
CA ASN A 371 12.33 -10.05 31.70
C ASN A 371 13.17 -9.77 30.45
N SER A 372 12.55 -9.51 29.30
CA SER A 372 13.29 -9.18 28.07
C SER A 372 12.91 -7.79 27.57
N PHE A 373 13.72 -6.81 27.96
CA PHE A 373 13.90 -5.48 27.40
C PHE A 373 12.70 -4.52 27.41
N VAL A 374 12.53 -3.87 28.55
CA VAL A 374 11.90 -2.55 28.64
C VAL A 374 12.94 -1.50 28.23
N CYS A 375 12.73 -0.87 27.08
CA CYS A 375 13.15 0.52 26.86
C CYS A 375 11.86 1.32 26.79
N LEU A 376 11.51 2.00 27.89
CA LEU A 376 10.49 3.05 27.89
C LEU A 376 11.00 4.17 26.97
N LYS A 377 10.54 4.19 25.72
CA LYS A 377 10.68 5.35 24.84
C LYS A 377 9.38 6.12 24.93
N GLU A 378 9.46 7.42 25.23
CA GLU A 378 8.39 8.38 24.96
C GLU A 378 7.71 8.03 23.64
N ASP A 379 6.39 7.99 23.65
CA ASP A 379 5.54 7.66 22.51
C ASP A 379 5.58 8.80 21.47
N LYS A 380 6.72 8.95 20.80
CA LYS A 380 6.83 9.76 19.60
C LYS A 380 6.70 8.77 18.45
N ASN A 381 5.61 8.89 17.70
CA ASN A 381 5.50 8.26 16.38
C ASN A 381 6.24 9.15 15.36
N PRO A 382 6.67 8.61 14.21
CA PRO A 382 7.12 9.45 13.09
C PRO A 382 6.06 10.49 12.73
N VAL A 383 6.46 11.51 11.96
CA VAL A 383 5.51 12.51 11.43
C VAL A 383 4.40 11.82 10.65
N ALA A 384 4.76 10.86 9.80
CA ALA A 384 3.82 10.00 9.08
C ALA A 384 4.43 8.61 8.86
N LYS A 385 3.58 7.58 8.75
CA LYS A 385 3.99 6.22 8.40
C LYS A 385 3.59 5.91 6.97
N SER A 386 4.39 5.09 6.30
CA SER A 386 4.14 4.63 4.94
C SER A 386 3.82 5.80 4.00
N ALA A 387 4.70 6.79 4.04
CA ALA A 387 4.51 8.11 3.45
C ALA A 387 5.85 8.65 2.96
N VAL A 388 5.81 9.54 1.97
CA VAL A 388 7.02 10.09 1.35
C VAL A 388 6.87 11.57 1.00
N LEU A 389 8.02 12.23 0.92
CA LEU A 389 8.19 13.56 0.36
C LEU A 389 8.82 13.47 -1.03
N GLU A 390 8.33 14.27 -1.96
CA GLU A 390 8.98 14.52 -3.25
C GLU A 390 9.93 15.72 -3.08
N TRP A 391 11.09 15.71 -3.74
CA TRP A 391 12.17 16.66 -3.46
C TRP A 391 12.15 17.89 -4.36
N LEU A 392 11.51 17.87 -5.54
CA LEU A 392 11.28 19.06 -6.35
C LEU A 392 10.10 19.90 -5.81
N GLN A 393 9.04 19.24 -5.35
CA GLN A 393 7.80 19.83 -4.86
C GLN A 393 8.01 20.39 -3.46
N LYS A 394 8.49 21.64 -3.39
CA LYS A 394 8.71 22.37 -2.14
C LYS A 394 7.80 23.61 -2.04
N PRO A 395 7.37 23.98 -0.83
CA PRO A 395 7.66 23.33 0.45
C PRO A 395 6.66 22.20 0.76
N ALA A 396 7.14 21.11 1.36
CA ALA A 396 6.28 20.13 2.01
C ALA A 396 5.90 20.50 3.45
N ALA A 397 6.61 21.46 4.05
CA ALA A 397 6.38 21.91 5.42
C ALA A 397 6.55 23.42 5.58
N VAL A 398 5.56 24.06 6.21
CA VAL A 398 5.52 25.52 6.40
C VAL A 398 5.11 25.83 7.84
N ARG A 399 5.90 26.66 8.52
CA ARG A 399 5.51 27.27 9.80
C ARG A 399 4.70 28.53 9.54
N PHE A 400 3.61 28.66 10.29
CA PHE A 400 2.76 29.83 10.29
C PHE A 400 2.46 30.26 11.72
N ILE A 401 2.56 31.58 11.97
CA ILE A 401 2.26 32.20 13.25
C ILE A 401 1.07 33.13 13.04
N GLY A 402 -0.12 32.62 13.37
CA GLY A 402 -1.37 33.38 13.36
C GLY A 402 -2.00 33.35 14.75
N LYS A 403 -3.22 32.79 14.84
CA LYS A 403 -3.85 32.44 16.11
C LYS A 403 -3.04 31.39 16.87
N HIS A 404 -2.33 30.53 16.14
CA HIS A 404 -1.45 29.51 16.69
C HIS A 404 -0.04 29.64 16.10
N ASP A 405 0.95 29.11 16.83
CA ASP A 405 2.31 28.91 16.31
C ASP A 405 2.46 27.43 15.93
N ARG A 406 2.33 27.13 14.62
CA ARG A 406 2.25 25.76 14.09
C ARG A 406 3.09 25.56 12.84
N THR A 407 3.75 24.41 12.74
CA THR A 407 4.29 23.90 11.47
C THR A 407 3.34 22.90 10.87
N TYR A 408 2.85 23.18 9.66
CA TYR A 408 2.02 22.29 8.85
C TYR A 408 2.92 21.48 7.94
N ILE A 409 2.68 20.18 7.83
CA ILE A 409 3.49 19.23 7.05
C ILE A 409 2.54 18.39 6.21
N SER A 410 2.78 18.30 4.90
CA SER A 410 1.95 17.57 3.95
C SER A 410 2.75 16.55 3.14
N TRP A 411 2.09 15.46 2.72
CA TRP A 411 2.71 14.34 2.02
C TRP A 411 1.72 13.51 1.22
N ILE A 412 2.24 12.55 0.45
CA ILE A 412 1.46 11.45 -0.15
C ILE A 412 1.66 10.17 0.68
N GLU A 413 0.56 9.55 1.09
CA GLU A 413 0.55 8.26 1.79
C GLU A 413 0.39 7.10 0.79
N GLN A 414 0.92 5.92 1.17
CA GLN A 414 0.96 4.69 0.36
C GLN A 414 -0.38 4.14 -0.13
N SER A 415 -1.52 4.79 0.13
CA SER A 415 -2.83 4.47 -0.46
C SER A 415 -3.31 5.56 -1.43
N GLY A 416 -2.45 6.50 -1.81
CA GLY A 416 -2.77 7.56 -2.77
C GLY A 416 -3.50 8.74 -2.12
N LYS A 417 -3.32 8.91 -0.80
CA LYS A 417 -3.97 9.98 -0.04
C LYS A 417 -3.01 11.14 0.16
N VAL A 418 -3.43 12.31 -0.29
CA VAL A 418 -2.78 13.57 0.07
C VAL A 418 -3.17 13.88 1.51
N GLN A 419 -2.19 13.93 2.40
CA GLN A 419 -2.39 14.06 3.84
C GLN A 419 -1.60 15.22 4.41
N ILE A 420 -2.06 15.69 5.57
CA ILE A 420 -1.46 16.80 6.30
C ILE A 420 -1.64 16.59 7.80
N ARG A 421 -0.68 17.11 8.58
CA ARG A 421 -0.83 17.34 10.02
C ARG A 421 -0.05 18.58 10.42
N PHE A 422 -0.27 19.08 11.64
CA PHE A 422 0.58 20.14 12.19
C PHE A 422 1.30 19.72 13.46
N TYR A 423 2.42 20.37 13.75
CA TYR A 423 3.08 20.40 15.03
C TYR A 423 2.80 21.75 15.70
N ASP A 424 2.26 21.70 16.93
CA ASP A 424 1.98 22.89 17.73
C ASP A 424 3.19 23.24 18.58
N HIS A 425 3.86 24.35 18.28
CA HIS A 425 5.11 24.73 18.95
C HIS A 425 4.90 25.16 20.41
N LYS A 426 3.68 25.57 20.78
CA LYS A 426 3.35 25.95 22.15
C LYS A 426 3.17 24.70 23.01
N ASN A 427 2.38 23.75 22.52
CA ASN A 427 2.02 22.54 23.26
C ASN A 427 3.01 21.38 23.05
N LYS A 428 3.93 21.49 22.09
CA LYS A 428 4.93 20.48 21.73
C LYS A 428 4.32 19.13 21.34
N ILE A 429 3.17 19.17 20.67
CA ILE A 429 2.42 17.99 20.22
C ILE A 429 2.10 18.09 18.74
N PHE A 430 2.00 16.95 18.08
CA PHE A 430 1.43 16.87 16.75
C PHE A 430 -0.09 16.67 16.82
N SER A 431 -0.82 17.25 15.86
CA SER A 431 -2.23 16.93 15.61
C SER A 431 -2.42 15.50 15.10
N ASP A 432 -3.67 15.05 15.03
CA ASP A 432 -4.03 13.91 14.18
C ASP A 432 -3.68 14.19 12.70
N ILE A 433 -3.63 13.12 11.91
CA ILE A 433 -3.43 13.18 10.46
C ILE A 433 -4.78 13.36 9.78
N PHE A 434 -4.89 14.36 8.91
CA PHE A 434 -6.08 14.64 8.13
C PHE A 434 -5.82 14.38 6.65
N THR A 435 -6.80 13.80 5.96
CA THR A 435 -6.76 13.61 4.52
C THR A 435 -7.29 14.87 3.84
N VAL A 436 -6.43 15.49 3.03
CA VAL A 436 -6.78 16.60 2.15
C VAL A 436 -7.56 16.07 0.95
N ASP A 437 -7.09 14.96 0.37
CA ASP A 437 -7.71 14.34 -0.79
C ASP A 437 -7.41 12.84 -0.90
N ASP A 438 -8.33 12.09 -1.52
CA ASP A 438 -8.17 10.65 -1.80
C ASP A 438 -8.22 10.43 -3.31
N LEU A 439 -7.07 10.11 -3.90
CA LEU A 439 -6.94 9.95 -5.36
C LEU A 439 -7.44 8.58 -5.83
N TYR A 440 -7.62 7.61 -4.93
CA TYR A 440 -7.93 6.22 -5.28
C TYR A 440 -9.30 6.02 -5.96
N PRO A 441 -10.43 6.57 -5.46
CA PRO A 441 -11.75 6.26 -6.02
C PRO A 441 -11.91 6.63 -7.49
N GLU A 442 -11.24 7.71 -7.93
CA GLU A 442 -11.35 8.22 -9.30
C GLU A 442 -10.26 7.68 -10.22
N TYR A 443 -9.01 7.69 -9.76
CA TYR A 443 -7.85 7.38 -10.61
C TYR A 443 -7.30 5.96 -10.40
N ARG A 444 -7.84 5.21 -9.44
CA ARG A 444 -7.39 3.84 -9.08
C ARG A 444 -5.88 3.76 -8.85
N ILE A 445 -5.30 4.83 -8.34
CA ILE A 445 -3.87 4.89 -8.06
C ILE A 445 -3.62 4.00 -6.84
N GLU A 446 -3.20 2.76 -7.07
CA GLU A 446 -2.55 1.90 -6.07
C GLU A 446 -1.12 2.41 -5.78
N ALA A 447 -1.03 3.71 -5.48
CA ALA A 447 -0.20 4.31 -4.46
C ALA A 447 1.27 3.87 -4.35
N GLN A 448 1.95 4.13 -5.45
CA GLN A 448 3.37 3.91 -5.65
C GLN A 448 3.86 5.03 -6.59
N ASP A 449 3.70 6.29 -6.16
CA ASP A 449 4.24 7.45 -6.87
C ASP A 449 4.48 8.67 -5.98
N ASP A 450 5.74 9.08 -5.81
CA ASP A 450 6.11 10.28 -5.05
C ASP A 450 5.75 11.57 -5.80
N HIS A 451 5.55 11.54 -7.12
CA HIS A 451 5.18 12.71 -7.92
C HIS A 451 3.80 13.28 -7.53
N ASN A 452 2.98 12.48 -6.85
CA ASN A 452 1.68 12.88 -6.32
C ASN A 452 1.76 13.62 -4.97
N ALA A 453 2.97 13.85 -4.44
CA ALA A 453 3.12 14.63 -3.22
C ALA A 453 2.62 16.08 -3.42
N PRO A 454 2.09 16.70 -2.35
CA PRO A 454 1.61 18.06 -2.43
C PRO A 454 2.72 19.10 -2.22
N SER A 455 2.55 20.27 -2.83
CA SER A 455 3.19 21.53 -2.42
C SER A 455 2.20 22.36 -1.60
N LEU A 456 2.67 22.93 -0.48
CA LEU A 456 1.88 23.69 0.47
C LEU A 456 2.16 25.19 0.35
N LEU A 457 1.11 26.01 0.41
CA LEU A 457 1.21 27.47 0.56
C LEU A 457 0.22 27.93 1.62
N ILE A 458 0.65 28.79 2.55
CA ILE A 458 -0.23 29.37 3.57
C ILE A 458 -0.36 30.86 3.29
N LEU A 459 -1.59 31.34 3.12
CA LEU A 459 -1.91 32.73 2.88
C LEU A 459 -1.74 33.58 4.16
N PRO A 460 -1.58 34.91 4.06
CA PRO A 460 -1.38 35.76 5.24
C PRO A 460 -2.51 35.72 6.27
N ASP A 461 -3.72 35.38 5.85
CA ASP A 461 -4.88 35.22 6.73
C ASP A 461 -4.92 33.84 7.43
N GLY A 462 -3.99 32.95 7.09
CA GLY A 462 -3.90 31.59 7.62
C GLY A 462 -4.68 30.55 6.82
N GLN A 463 -5.29 30.89 5.67
CA GLN A 463 -5.89 29.89 4.79
C GLN A 463 -4.80 29.07 4.07
N LEU A 464 -4.99 27.75 4.00
CA LEU A 464 -4.02 26.82 3.42
C LEU A 464 -4.43 26.45 2.00
N LEU A 465 -3.47 26.46 1.08
CA LEU A 465 -3.60 26.00 -0.30
C LEU A 465 -2.68 24.81 -0.53
N VAL A 466 -3.23 23.73 -1.08
CA VAL A 466 -2.51 22.48 -1.37
C VAL A 466 -2.59 22.21 -2.86
N PHE A 467 -1.43 22.18 -3.51
CA PHE A 467 -1.27 21.94 -4.95
C PHE A 467 -0.72 20.55 -5.19
N TYR A 468 -1.34 19.78 -6.08
CA TYR A 468 -0.90 18.42 -6.38
C TYR A 468 -1.35 18.00 -7.78
N VAL A 469 -0.70 16.98 -8.31
CA VAL A 469 -1.02 16.37 -9.59
C VAL A 469 -1.39 14.90 -9.39
N VAL A 470 -1.92 14.29 -10.45
CA VAL A 470 -1.87 12.84 -10.61
C VAL A 470 -0.89 12.54 -11.74
N HIS A 471 0.25 11.95 -11.37
CA HIS A 471 1.30 11.60 -12.30
C HIS A 471 0.78 10.65 -13.39
N ASP A 472 1.27 10.85 -14.61
CA ASP A 472 0.87 10.12 -15.82
C ASP A 472 -0.63 10.16 -16.17
N VAL A 473 -1.40 11.08 -15.60
CA VAL A 473 -2.80 11.32 -15.96
C VAL A 473 -2.98 12.72 -16.57
N ASN A 474 -3.47 12.74 -17.81
CA ASN A 474 -3.69 13.99 -18.53
C ASN A 474 -4.71 14.89 -17.82
N GLY A 475 -4.38 16.18 -17.71
CA GLY A 475 -5.28 17.18 -17.13
C GLY A 475 -5.49 17.07 -15.61
N ALA A 476 -4.85 16.13 -14.93
CA ALA A 476 -5.02 15.93 -13.50
C ALA A 476 -4.08 16.82 -12.68
N PHE A 477 -4.42 18.10 -12.60
CA PHE A 477 -3.68 19.12 -11.86
C PHE A 477 -4.66 19.94 -11.02
N PHE A 478 -4.51 19.87 -9.69
CA PHE A 478 -5.51 20.34 -8.75
C PHE A 478 -4.95 21.28 -7.68
N ILE A 479 -5.85 22.13 -7.19
CA ILE A 479 -5.69 22.88 -5.95
C ILE A 479 -6.87 22.56 -5.01
N LYS A 480 -6.59 22.41 -3.72
CA LYS A 480 -7.59 22.44 -2.65
C LYS A 480 -7.25 23.54 -1.65
N ARG A 481 -8.30 24.12 -1.05
CA ARG A 481 -8.17 25.11 0.01
C ARG A 481 -8.78 24.62 1.31
N SER A 482 -8.20 25.01 2.44
CA SER A 482 -8.86 24.81 3.74
C SER A 482 -10.13 25.66 3.79
N LYS A 483 -11.22 25.10 4.33
CA LYS A 483 -12.48 25.86 4.45
C LYS A 483 -12.40 26.95 5.51
N ASN A 484 -11.60 26.73 6.57
CA ASN A 484 -11.34 27.70 7.61
C ASN A 484 -9.83 28.00 7.69
N ILE A 485 -9.49 29.17 8.24
CA ILE A 485 -8.10 29.58 8.50
C ILE A 485 -7.48 28.68 9.58
N GLU A 486 -6.22 28.30 9.41
CA GLU A 486 -5.44 27.47 10.35
C GLU A 486 -6.09 26.11 10.73
N ASP A 487 -7.02 25.62 9.91
CA ASP A 487 -7.78 24.38 10.13
C ASP A 487 -7.55 23.41 8.97
N ILE A 488 -7.02 22.23 9.30
CA ILE A 488 -6.72 21.17 8.35
C ILE A 488 -7.79 20.07 8.30
N SER A 489 -8.87 20.20 9.07
CA SER A 489 -9.92 19.18 9.19
C SER A 489 -10.95 19.19 8.06
N SER A 490 -11.03 20.28 7.28
CA SER A 490 -12.00 20.41 6.20
C SER A 490 -11.47 21.21 5.00
N TRP A 491 -11.72 20.68 3.80
CA TRP A 491 -11.16 21.17 2.54
C TRP A 491 -12.26 21.39 1.50
N SER A 492 -12.03 22.29 0.54
CA SER A 492 -12.89 22.49 -0.63
C SER A 492 -13.00 21.23 -1.49
N GLU A 493 -13.90 21.26 -2.48
CA GLU A 493 -13.82 20.33 -3.61
C GLU A 493 -12.51 20.53 -4.40
N ARG A 494 -12.18 19.57 -5.27
CA ARG A 494 -11.08 19.70 -6.24
C ARG A 494 -11.37 20.85 -7.18
N LEU A 495 -10.44 21.80 -7.27
CA LEU A 495 -10.46 22.80 -8.33
C LEU A 495 -9.38 22.44 -9.33
N SER A 496 -9.78 22.14 -10.57
CA SER A 496 -8.82 21.92 -11.64
C SER A 496 -8.13 23.23 -12.00
N ILE A 497 -6.81 23.15 -12.09
CA ILE A 497 -5.93 24.21 -12.59
C ILE A 497 -5.16 23.73 -13.80
N SER A 498 -5.62 22.66 -14.47
CA SER A 498 -5.09 22.25 -15.77
C SER A 498 -5.25 23.36 -16.79
N ASP A 499 -4.28 23.48 -17.68
CA ASP A 499 -4.33 24.49 -18.71
C ASP A 499 -5.28 24.09 -19.83
N ARG A 500 -6.10 25.04 -20.30
CA ARG A 500 -7.22 24.77 -21.22
C ARG A 500 -6.76 24.26 -22.59
N ASP A 501 -5.55 24.62 -22.98
CA ASP A 501 -4.92 24.30 -24.26
C ASP A 501 -4.20 22.94 -24.27
N ALA A 502 -4.11 22.26 -23.13
CA ALA A 502 -3.16 21.16 -22.95
C ALA A 502 -3.83 19.83 -22.57
N ASN A 503 -3.70 18.83 -23.44
CA ASN A 503 -4.02 17.43 -23.15
C ASN A 503 -2.73 16.64 -22.84
N THR A 504 -2.05 17.03 -21.77
CA THR A 504 -0.76 16.47 -21.34
C THR A 504 -0.75 16.21 -19.84
N THR A 505 0.30 15.52 -19.38
CA THR A 505 0.58 15.26 -17.97
C THR A 505 1.27 16.46 -17.33
N TYR A 506 1.03 16.63 -16.03
CA TYR A 506 1.58 17.72 -15.23
C TYR A 506 2.43 17.16 -14.10
N ASN A 507 3.48 17.88 -13.73
CA ASN A 507 4.45 17.45 -12.74
C ASN A 507 4.95 18.62 -11.90
N TYR A 508 5.37 18.31 -10.67
CA TYR A 508 6.13 19.19 -9.79
C TYR A 508 5.56 20.61 -9.57
N PRO A 509 4.30 20.76 -9.11
CA PRO A 509 3.77 22.08 -8.79
C PRO A 509 4.57 22.76 -7.67
N GLN A 510 5.02 23.99 -7.93
CA GLN A 510 5.77 24.83 -6.99
C GLN A 510 5.13 26.20 -6.91
N ALA A 511 4.29 26.43 -5.90
CA ALA A 511 3.63 27.72 -5.67
C ALA A 511 4.49 28.61 -4.77
N LYS A 512 4.71 29.86 -5.17
CA LYS A 512 5.38 30.90 -4.37
C LYS A 512 4.52 32.15 -4.28
N ARG A 513 4.40 32.72 -3.09
CA ARG A 513 3.73 34.01 -2.88
C ARG A 513 4.78 35.12 -2.86
N LEU A 514 4.58 36.12 -3.69
CA LEU A 514 5.43 37.32 -3.77
C LEU A 514 4.99 38.39 -2.77
N ALA A 515 5.87 39.35 -2.47
CA ALA A 515 5.60 40.47 -1.57
C ALA A 515 4.44 41.35 -2.06
N ASN A 516 4.27 41.50 -3.38
CA ASN A 516 3.15 42.22 -3.99
C ASN A 516 1.80 41.46 -3.90
N GLY A 517 1.77 40.28 -3.26
CA GLY A 517 0.57 39.48 -3.04
C GLY A 517 0.21 38.50 -4.16
N LYS A 518 0.89 38.57 -5.31
CA LYS A 518 0.71 37.59 -6.39
C LYS A 518 1.19 36.21 -5.96
N ILE A 519 0.53 35.18 -6.49
CA ILE A 519 1.00 33.80 -6.39
C ILE A 519 1.49 33.38 -7.77
N VAL A 520 2.72 32.91 -7.85
CA VAL A 520 3.30 32.33 -9.06
C VAL A 520 3.39 30.83 -8.86
N LEU A 521 2.81 30.07 -9.79
CA LEU A 521 2.80 28.61 -9.77
C LEU A 521 3.60 28.09 -10.95
N PHE A 522 4.74 27.49 -10.67
CA PHE A 522 5.57 26.77 -11.63
C PHE A 522 5.20 25.30 -11.66
N TYR A 523 5.37 24.68 -12.83
CA TYR A 523 5.10 23.27 -13.05
C TYR A 523 5.67 22.83 -14.40
N ARG A 524 6.01 21.55 -14.46
CA ARG A 524 6.45 20.88 -15.68
C ARG A 524 5.24 20.32 -16.42
N ARG A 525 5.18 20.53 -17.74
CA ARG A 525 4.25 19.83 -18.65
C ARG A 525 5.01 18.77 -19.45
N GLY A 526 4.43 17.58 -19.59
CA GLY A 526 5.02 16.47 -20.36
C GLY A 526 5.70 15.41 -19.49
N VAL A 527 6.38 14.49 -20.14
CA VAL A 527 6.99 13.29 -19.53
C VAL A 527 8.51 13.45 -19.37
N TYR A 528 9.21 12.38 -19.01
CA TYR A 528 10.64 12.43 -18.67
C TYR A 528 11.51 13.07 -19.77
N TYR A 529 11.26 12.70 -21.03
CA TYR A 529 11.76 13.37 -22.24
C TYR A 529 10.59 14.13 -22.86
N ASP A 530 10.84 15.21 -23.59
CA ASP A 530 9.76 16.04 -24.16
C ASP A 530 8.91 16.70 -23.06
N SER A 531 9.57 17.52 -22.23
CA SER A 531 8.90 18.35 -21.24
C SER A 531 9.48 19.74 -21.14
N ASP A 532 8.58 20.70 -20.96
CA ASP A 532 8.86 22.12 -20.83
C ASP A 532 8.42 22.61 -19.44
N GLU A 533 9.07 23.67 -18.96
CA GLU A 533 8.68 24.34 -17.71
C GLU A 533 7.72 25.49 -18.02
N TYR A 534 6.66 25.61 -17.23
CA TYR A 534 5.65 26.67 -17.34
C TYR A 534 5.46 27.35 -16.01
N PHE A 535 4.91 28.57 -16.06
CA PHE A 535 4.31 29.19 -14.88
C PHE A 535 3.02 29.91 -15.22
N LYS A 536 2.20 30.16 -14.20
CA LYS A 536 1.04 31.03 -14.26
C LYS A 536 0.90 31.83 -12.98
N ILE A 537 0.21 32.96 -13.09
CA ILE A 537 0.07 33.93 -12.01
C ILE A 537 -1.39 34.01 -11.59
N SER A 538 -1.62 33.99 -10.28
CA SER A 538 -2.88 34.40 -9.66
C SER A 538 -2.70 35.76 -8.98
N ASN A 539 -3.64 36.66 -9.22
CA ASN A 539 -3.70 38.00 -8.61
C ASN A 539 -4.71 38.09 -7.45
N ASP A 540 -5.39 36.98 -7.14
CA ASP A 540 -6.53 36.92 -6.23
C ASP A 540 -6.45 35.72 -5.28
N ALA A 541 -5.25 35.49 -4.73
CA ALA A 541 -4.98 34.45 -3.73
C ALA A 541 -5.32 33.02 -4.19
N GLY A 542 -5.12 32.72 -5.47
CA GLY A 542 -5.32 31.38 -6.03
C GLY A 542 -6.78 31.06 -6.38
N LEU A 543 -7.67 32.07 -6.40
CA LEU A 543 -9.06 31.91 -6.83
C LEU A 543 -9.15 31.74 -8.34
N THR A 544 -8.41 32.56 -9.10
CA THR A 544 -8.30 32.50 -10.55
C THR A 544 -6.83 32.51 -10.99
N TRP A 545 -6.60 31.99 -12.19
CA TRP A 545 -5.26 31.86 -12.76
C TRP A 545 -5.23 32.46 -14.15
N GLY A 546 -4.19 33.24 -14.43
CA GLY A 546 -3.90 33.75 -15.77
C GLY A 546 -3.47 32.66 -16.75
N ASN A 547 -3.23 33.06 -17.99
CA ASN A 547 -2.75 32.15 -19.02
C ASN A 547 -1.37 31.57 -18.66
N PRO A 548 -1.12 30.29 -19.02
CA PRO A 548 0.17 29.67 -18.83
C PRO A 548 1.24 30.34 -19.71
N THR A 549 2.42 30.55 -19.15
CA THR A 549 3.60 31.06 -19.85
C THR A 549 4.67 29.98 -19.90
N LYS A 550 5.09 29.59 -21.11
CA LYS A 550 6.21 28.67 -21.30
C LYS A 550 7.52 29.41 -20.99
N ILE A 551 8.26 28.97 -19.97
CA ILE A 551 9.48 29.65 -19.53
C ILE A 551 10.75 28.98 -20.05
N ILE A 552 10.80 27.65 -20.11
CA ILE A 552 11.96 26.90 -20.62
C ILE A 552 11.50 25.92 -21.69
N ASP A 553 12.21 25.87 -22.81
CA ASP A 553 11.92 24.96 -23.92
C ASP A 553 13.22 24.49 -24.59
N PHE A 554 13.65 23.28 -24.23
CA PHE A 554 14.85 22.65 -24.78
C PHE A 554 14.48 21.61 -25.87
N GLY A 555 13.31 21.74 -26.50
CA GLY A 555 12.85 20.82 -27.54
C GLY A 555 12.50 19.45 -26.99
N ARG A 556 13.18 18.39 -27.46
CA ARG A 556 12.85 17.00 -27.10
C ARG A 556 13.45 16.53 -25.77
N GLU A 557 14.28 17.36 -25.14
CA GLU A 557 14.85 17.06 -23.83
C GLU A 557 13.81 17.33 -22.73
N GLY A 558 14.02 16.78 -21.53
CA GLY A 558 13.17 17.09 -20.38
C GLY A 558 13.74 18.18 -19.49
N ILE A 559 12.89 18.84 -18.71
CA ILE A 559 13.28 19.90 -17.78
C ILE A 559 12.94 19.52 -16.33
N TYR A 560 13.84 19.86 -15.41
CA TYR A 560 13.66 19.71 -13.97
C TYR A 560 14.09 20.99 -13.27
N ALA A 561 13.12 21.82 -12.87
CA ALA A 561 13.35 23.14 -12.31
C ALA A 561 13.06 23.23 -10.80
N PHE A 562 13.86 24.02 -10.10
CA PHE A 562 13.70 24.40 -8.70
C PHE A 562 13.50 25.91 -8.60
N ILE A 563 12.51 26.31 -7.82
CA ILE A 563 12.04 27.69 -7.76
C ILE A 563 12.21 28.22 -6.33
N PHE A 564 12.83 29.39 -6.22
CA PHE A 564 12.86 30.18 -4.99
C PHE A 564 12.33 31.58 -5.28
N ALA A 565 11.58 32.14 -4.34
CA ALA A 565 11.14 33.53 -4.44
C ALA A 565 11.40 34.23 -3.10
N ARG A 566 11.89 35.46 -3.19
CA ARG A 566 12.06 36.37 -2.07
C ARG A 566 11.66 37.75 -2.55
N ASP A 567 10.86 38.44 -1.73
CA ASP A 567 10.18 39.67 -2.11
C ASP A 567 9.39 39.51 -3.42
N ASN A 568 9.75 40.25 -4.47
CA ASN A 568 9.17 40.11 -5.81
C ASN A 568 10.12 39.46 -6.81
N GLN A 569 11.30 39.01 -6.35
CA GLN A 569 12.29 38.37 -7.21
C GLN A 569 12.10 36.85 -7.20
N ILE A 570 12.17 36.26 -8.39
CA ILE A 570 12.03 34.82 -8.60
C ILE A 570 13.36 34.30 -9.14
N HIS A 571 13.86 33.22 -8.57
CA HIS A 571 15.08 32.54 -8.98
C HIS A 571 14.74 31.13 -9.44
N LEU A 572 15.33 30.74 -10.56
CA LEU A 572 15.16 29.44 -11.19
C LEU A 572 16.52 28.77 -11.33
N ALA A 573 16.60 27.50 -10.94
CA ALA A 573 17.71 26.62 -11.30
C ALA A 573 17.15 25.35 -11.93
N TRP A 574 17.78 24.84 -12.99
CA TRP A 574 17.30 23.61 -13.63
C TRP A 574 18.42 22.78 -14.24
N ASN A 575 18.07 21.55 -14.59
CA ASN A 575 18.88 20.65 -15.40
C ASN A 575 18.12 20.29 -16.67
N LYS A 576 18.86 19.87 -17.70
CA LYS A 576 18.29 19.16 -18.83
C LYS A 576 18.33 17.65 -18.58
N ALA A 577 17.26 16.95 -18.94
CA ALA A 577 17.14 15.50 -18.87
C ALA A 577 17.39 14.89 -20.24
N VAL A 578 18.51 14.17 -20.37
CA VAL A 578 18.92 13.47 -21.59
C VAL A 578 19.03 11.97 -21.30
N THR A 579 19.21 11.15 -22.34
CA THR A 579 19.23 9.68 -22.18
C THR A 579 20.47 9.16 -21.45
N LYS A 580 21.65 9.73 -21.72
CA LYS A 580 22.92 9.39 -21.08
C LYS A 580 23.84 10.62 -20.98
N PRO A 581 24.25 11.04 -19.77
CA PRO A 581 23.70 10.65 -18.46
C PRO A 581 22.26 11.17 -18.25
N ALA A 582 21.55 10.67 -17.25
CA ALA A 582 20.12 10.94 -17.03
C ALA A 582 19.75 12.43 -16.85
N LYS A 583 20.70 13.25 -16.36
CA LYS A 583 20.56 14.69 -16.13
C LYS A 583 21.91 15.37 -16.39
N LYS A 584 21.92 16.49 -17.12
CA LYS A 584 23.15 17.23 -17.45
C LYS A 584 23.02 18.70 -17.13
N ASN A 585 24.16 19.29 -16.84
CA ASN A 585 24.40 20.72 -16.67
C ASN A 585 23.54 21.36 -15.58
N VAL A 586 23.96 22.52 -15.09
CA VAL A 586 23.16 23.35 -14.18
C VAL A 586 22.99 24.71 -14.82
N TYR A 587 21.75 25.17 -14.90
CA TYR A 587 21.40 26.45 -15.49
C TYR A 587 20.69 27.34 -14.48
N TYR A 588 20.69 28.65 -14.74
CA TYR A 588 20.08 29.65 -13.90
C TYR A 588 19.30 30.71 -14.71
N ALA A 589 18.29 31.29 -14.07
CA ALA A 589 17.65 32.52 -14.52
C ALA A 589 17.00 33.19 -13.31
N TYR A 590 16.78 34.50 -13.39
CA TYR A 590 15.95 35.18 -12.42
C TYR A 590 15.04 36.22 -13.06
N SER A 591 13.94 36.51 -12.37
CA SER A 591 13.04 37.59 -12.72
C SER A 591 13.04 38.64 -11.61
N PRO A 592 13.45 39.90 -11.88
CA PRO A 592 13.44 40.97 -10.87
C PRO A 592 12.05 41.53 -10.58
N ASP A 593 11.06 41.25 -11.43
CA ASP A 593 9.77 41.94 -11.49
C ASP A 593 8.56 40.98 -11.40
N GLY A 594 8.76 39.84 -10.73
CA GLY A 594 7.69 38.89 -10.45
C GLY A 594 7.20 38.10 -11.67
N GLY A 595 8.09 37.84 -12.62
CA GLY A 595 7.88 36.98 -13.79
C GLY A 595 7.64 37.72 -15.11
N THR A 596 7.83 39.05 -15.16
CA THR A 596 7.56 39.87 -16.36
C THR A 596 8.77 39.88 -17.30
N SER A 597 9.97 40.09 -16.76
CA SER A 597 11.25 39.96 -17.47
C SER A 597 12.13 38.92 -16.81
N TRP A 598 13.05 38.34 -17.57
CA TRP A 598 13.98 37.30 -17.11
C TRP A 598 15.40 37.66 -17.51
N LYS A 599 16.36 37.35 -16.65
CA LYS A 599 17.77 37.73 -16.80
C LYS A 599 18.72 36.61 -16.40
N LYS A 600 19.90 36.60 -17.03
CA LYS A 600 21.10 35.89 -16.53
C LYS A 600 21.65 36.59 -15.29
N LYS A 601 22.48 35.92 -14.50
CA LYS A 601 23.01 36.50 -13.25
C LYS A 601 23.85 37.77 -13.49
N GLU A 602 24.58 37.87 -14.60
CA GLU A 602 25.32 39.08 -14.98
C GLU A 602 24.42 40.26 -15.43
N GLY A 603 23.12 40.03 -15.65
CA GLY A 603 22.12 41.08 -15.93
C GLY A 603 21.58 41.12 -17.36
N THR A 604 22.16 40.33 -18.27
CA THR A 604 21.67 40.16 -19.66
C THR A 604 20.23 39.69 -19.68
N ASP A 605 19.38 40.33 -20.49
CA ASP A 605 17.98 39.93 -20.69
C ASP A 605 17.87 38.59 -21.42
N LEU A 606 16.95 37.75 -20.95
CA LEU A 606 16.59 36.47 -21.54
C LEU A 606 15.24 36.58 -22.24
N ILE A 607 15.17 36.05 -23.45
CA ILE A 607 13.93 35.94 -24.21
C ILE A 607 13.27 34.61 -23.82
N ILE A 608 11.98 34.65 -23.48
CA ILE A 608 11.20 33.45 -23.15
C ILE A 608 10.42 32.94 -24.38
N PRO A 609 10.29 31.61 -24.57
CA PRO A 609 10.86 30.55 -23.75
C PRO A 609 12.39 30.46 -23.90
N ILE A 610 13.09 30.29 -22.78
CA ILE A 610 14.56 30.22 -22.70
C ILE A 610 15.01 28.96 -23.45
N LYS A 611 15.91 29.16 -24.41
CA LYS A 611 16.58 28.09 -25.17
C LYS A 611 17.93 27.77 -24.55
N GLU A 612 18.42 26.54 -24.77
CA GLU A 612 19.67 26.09 -24.16
C GLU A 612 20.86 26.99 -24.51
N ALA A 613 20.96 27.44 -25.77
CA ALA A 613 22.04 28.31 -26.23
C ALA A 613 22.07 29.69 -25.53
N ASP A 614 20.90 30.14 -25.05
CA ASP A 614 20.73 31.45 -24.42
C ASP A 614 20.73 31.37 -22.89
N ALA A 615 20.66 30.18 -22.29
CA ALA A 615 20.60 30.00 -20.85
C ALA A 615 21.86 30.51 -20.13
N ASP A 616 21.73 30.89 -18.85
CA ASP A 616 22.88 31.13 -17.98
C ASP A 616 23.43 29.78 -17.49
N LEU A 617 24.61 29.38 -17.96
CA LEU A 617 25.24 28.11 -17.61
C LEU A 617 26.03 28.26 -16.31
N VAL A 618 25.55 27.62 -15.25
CA VAL A 618 26.19 27.62 -13.92
C VAL A 618 27.31 26.57 -13.85
N PHE A 619 27.07 25.40 -14.44
CA PHE A 619 27.99 24.29 -14.42
C PHE A 619 27.81 23.40 -15.65
N ASP A 620 28.89 23.21 -16.40
CA ASP A 620 28.98 22.19 -17.46
C ASP A 620 29.40 20.86 -16.83
N SER A 621 28.55 19.84 -16.92
CA SER A 621 28.83 18.54 -16.33
C SER A 621 29.62 17.61 -17.25
N ALA A 622 30.00 18.04 -18.45
CA ALA A 622 30.65 17.22 -19.46
C ALA A 622 29.88 15.91 -19.67
N ASP A 623 30.49 14.74 -19.50
CA ASP A 623 29.81 13.44 -19.65
C ASP A 623 29.19 12.90 -18.35
N ASP A 624 29.46 13.56 -17.23
CA ASP A 624 28.97 13.17 -15.91
C ASP A 624 27.54 13.68 -15.66
N PRO A 625 26.75 12.96 -14.84
CA PRO A 625 25.44 13.45 -14.41
C PRO A 625 25.58 14.64 -13.44
N ALA A 626 24.67 15.62 -13.58
CA ALA A 626 24.46 16.68 -12.60
C ALA A 626 22.96 16.90 -12.39
N TYR A 627 22.55 17.07 -11.12
CA TYR A 627 21.15 17.30 -10.76
C TYR A 627 21.05 18.34 -9.64
N VAL A 628 20.40 19.48 -9.89
CA VAL A 628 20.02 20.46 -8.88
C VAL A 628 19.15 19.80 -7.82
N TRP A 629 19.34 20.23 -6.58
CA TRP A 629 18.56 19.79 -5.43
C TRP A 629 17.92 20.93 -4.65
N ASP A 630 18.49 22.13 -4.75
CA ASP A 630 17.93 23.32 -4.12
C ASP A 630 18.49 24.61 -4.72
N ILE A 631 17.68 25.66 -4.61
CA ILE A 631 18.09 27.05 -4.83
C ILE A 631 17.50 27.91 -3.72
N VAL A 632 18.30 28.82 -3.19
CA VAL A 632 17.86 29.86 -2.25
C VAL A 632 18.54 31.18 -2.61
N ALA A 633 18.05 32.28 -2.04
CA ALA A 633 18.73 33.56 -2.11
C ALA A 633 18.92 34.18 -0.73
N ASP A 634 20.02 34.91 -0.54
CA ASP A 634 20.26 35.70 0.68
C ASP A 634 19.38 36.95 0.76
N ASP A 635 19.53 37.74 1.82
CA ASP A 635 18.79 39.00 2.02
C ASP A 635 19.08 40.08 0.95
N LYS A 636 20.13 39.90 0.13
CA LYS A 636 20.49 40.77 -0.99
C LYS A 636 20.06 40.17 -2.33
N ASN A 637 19.27 39.09 -2.31
CA ASN A 637 18.86 38.32 -3.48
C ASN A 637 20.03 37.77 -4.33
N ASN A 638 21.15 37.45 -3.69
CA ASN A 638 22.18 36.62 -4.33
C ASN A 638 21.74 35.16 -4.28
N ALA A 639 21.69 34.52 -5.44
CA ALA A 639 21.29 33.12 -5.55
C ALA A 639 22.44 32.16 -5.22
N PHE A 640 22.07 31.08 -4.54
CA PHE A 640 22.94 29.97 -4.16
C PHE A 640 22.24 28.67 -4.52
N MET A 641 22.99 27.72 -5.07
CA MET A 641 22.46 26.43 -5.52
C MET A 641 23.26 25.29 -4.93
N VAL A 642 22.60 24.17 -4.71
CA VAL A 642 23.25 22.88 -4.43
C VAL A 642 22.78 21.86 -5.43
N PHE A 643 23.71 20.99 -5.83
CA PHE A 643 23.46 19.94 -6.79
C PHE A 643 24.29 18.71 -6.49
N ALA A 644 23.78 17.55 -6.89
CA ALA A 644 24.51 16.30 -6.90
C ALA A 644 25.24 16.14 -8.24
N TYR A 645 26.46 15.62 -8.20
CA TYR A 645 27.33 15.48 -9.36
C TYR A 645 28.11 14.16 -9.29
N ARG A 646 28.30 13.53 -10.47
CA ARG A 646 28.89 12.20 -10.69
C ARG A 646 28.12 11.04 -10.06
N ASP A 647 28.14 9.92 -10.78
CA ASP A 647 27.56 8.65 -10.33
C ASP A 647 28.43 8.00 -9.24
N ASP A 648 27.90 6.96 -8.59
CA ASP A 648 28.68 6.14 -7.66
C ASP A 648 29.85 5.46 -8.41
N PRO A 649 31.06 5.37 -7.81
CA PRO A 649 31.38 5.65 -6.41
C PRO A 649 31.82 7.09 -6.11
N ASP A 650 31.87 7.98 -7.10
CA ASP A 650 32.41 9.33 -6.99
C ASP A 650 31.36 10.41 -6.69
N HIS A 651 30.16 9.97 -6.28
CA HIS A 651 29.02 10.82 -6.01
C HIS A 651 29.36 11.94 -5.02
N GLU A 652 29.15 13.19 -5.42
CA GLU A 652 29.41 14.36 -4.59
C GLU A 652 28.29 15.39 -4.62
N PHE A 653 28.16 16.13 -3.52
CA PHE A 653 27.36 17.34 -3.45
C PHE A 653 28.25 18.56 -3.71
N ARG A 654 27.78 19.47 -4.56
CA ARG A 654 28.44 20.73 -4.88
C ARG A 654 27.55 21.91 -4.54
N PHE A 655 28.20 23.03 -4.23
CA PHE A 655 27.60 24.32 -3.96
C PHE A 655 28.00 25.29 -5.08
N ALA A 656 27.06 26.10 -5.56
CA ALA A 656 27.31 27.14 -6.55
C ALA A 656 26.92 28.52 -6.03
N SER A 657 27.77 29.50 -6.31
CA SER A 657 27.54 30.91 -5.96
C SER A 657 28.13 31.83 -7.03
N TRP A 658 27.64 33.06 -7.10
CA TRP A 658 28.16 34.07 -8.01
C TRP A 658 29.36 34.80 -7.38
N SER A 659 30.49 34.85 -8.07
CA SER A 659 31.70 35.55 -7.60
C SER A 659 31.59 37.07 -7.68
N GLY A 660 30.68 37.58 -8.51
CA GLY A 660 30.63 38.96 -8.99
C GLY A 660 30.72 39.01 -10.51
N GLU A 661 31.44 38.07 -11.13
CA GLU A 661 31.68 38.02 -12.57
C GLU A 661 31.26 36.69 -13.23
N SER A 662 31.27 35.59 -12.47
CA SER A 662 30.99 34.25 -12.97
C SER A 662 30.47 33.32 -11.87
N TRP A 663 29.83 32.22 -12.28
CA TRP A 663 29.45 31.14 -11.38
C TRP A 663 30.70 30.36 -10.91
N VAL A 664 30.81 30.17 -9.59
CA VAL A 664 31.85 29.37 -8.96
C VAL A 664 31.20 28.17 -8.28
N THR A 665 31.72 26.97 -8.54
CA THR A 665 31.26 25.73 -7.90
C THR A 665 32.33 25.11 -7.03
N THR A 666 31.95 24.66 -5.83
CA THR A 666 32.84 24.02 -4.86
C THR A 666 32.24 22.71 -4.37
N ALA A 667 33.08 21.73 -4.06
CA ALA A 667 32.64 20.47 -3.46
C ALA A 667 32.27 20.70 -1.99
N VAL A 668 31.11 20.21 -1.57
CA VAL A 668 30.67 20.19 -0.18
C VAL A 668 31.20 18.92 0.48
N THR A 669 30.81 17.75 -0.05
CA THR A 669 31.24 16.44 0.43
C THR A 669 30.80 15.33 -0.52
N ASN A 670 31.50 14.19 -0.51
CA ASN A 670 31.09 12.98 -1.23
C ASN A 670 29.92 12.27 -0.52
N SER A 671 29.14 11.45 -1.18
CA SER A 671 28.11 10.61 -0.54
C SER A 671 27.89 9.34 -1.37
N SER A 672 26.66 8.85 -1.47
CA SER A 672 26.26 7.85 -2.45
C SER A 672 24.88 8.15 -3.01
N LEU A 673 24.52 7.46 -4.08
CA LEU A 673 23.13 7.35 -4.48
C LEU A 673 22.28 6.66 -3.41
N LEU A 674 20.97 6.91 -3.46
CA LEU A 674 19.98 6.36 -2.53
C LEU A 674 19.74 4.86 -2.78
N TYR A 675 19.75 4.44 -4.05
CA TYR A 675 19.61 3.05 -4.46
C TYR A 675 20.23 2.83 -5.84
N ASP A 676 20.77 1.64 -6.05
CA ASP A 676 21.35 1.22 -7.33
C ASP A 676 20.23 0.71 -8.26
N SER A 677 19.81 1.57 -9.19
CA SER A 677 18.78 1.26 -10.20
C SER A 677 19.21 1.60 -11.63
N GLY A 678 20.47 1.98 -11.83
CA GLY A 678 20.91 2.63 -13.06
C GLY A 678 20.31 4.02 -13.31
N ASN A 679 19.70 4.64 -12.30
CA ASN A 679 19.20 6.01 -12.35
C ASN A 679 19.91 6.91 -11.32
N PHE A 680 20.10 8.17 -11.67
CA PHE A 680 20.84 9.15 -10.89
C PHE A 680 20.01 9.77 -9.73
N PHE A 681 19.72 8.97 -8.69
CA PHE A 681 18.94 9.41 -7.53
C PHE A 681 19.80 9.51 -6.25
N SER A 682 20.14 10.74 -5.87
CA SER A 682 20.89 11.03 -4.65
C SER A 682 20.04 10.92 -3.37
N GLY A 683 20.70 10.72 -2.23
CA GLY A 683 20.11 10.92 -0.91
C GLY A 683 19.71 12.38 -0.63
N GLY A 684 20.32 13.35 -1.31
CA GLY A 684 19.88 14.74 -1.36
C GLY A 684 20.60 15.74 -0.43
N VAL A 685 20.53 17.01 -0.82
CA VAL A 685 21.11 18.17 -0.12
C VAL A 685 20.17 19.39 -0.25
N VAL A 686 20.07 20.21 0.80
CA VAL A 686 19.28 21.46 0.80
C VAL A 686 20.05 22.57 1.52
N ILE A 687 19.77 23.82 1.15
CA ILE A 687 20.38 25.00 1.75
C ILE A 687 19.42 25.57 2.80
N ASP A 688 19.93 26.02 3.94
CA ASP A 688 19.13 26.79 4.90
C ASP A 688 18.89 28.20 4.34
N PRO A 689 17.64 28.61 4.03
CA PRO A 689 17.38 29.93 3.46
C PRO A 689 17.66 31.08 4.46
N ASN A 690 17.80 30.78 5.75
CA ASN A 690 18.20 31.75 6.78
C ASN A 690 19.72 31.85 6.95
N ASP A 691 20.48 30.89 6.42
CA ASP A 691 21.95 30.86 6.43
C ASP A 691 22.44 30.10 5.20
N VAL A 692 22.68 30.83 4.12
CA VAL A 692 23.04 30.27 2.80
C VAL A 692 24.36 29.49 2.79
N TYR A 693 25.18 29.62 3.83
CA TYR A 693 26.43 28.85 4.02
C TYR A 693 26.24 27.66 4.97
N LYS A 694 24.99 27.29 5.23
CA LYS A 694 24.61 26.07 5.93
C LYS A 694 23.77 25.19 5.03
N VAL A 695 24.16 23.92 4.96
CA VAL A 695 23.42 22.89 4.21
C VAL A 695 23.05 21.72 5.11
N TYR A 696 21.99 21.03 4.72
CA TYR A 696 21.61 19.74 5.29
C TYR A 696 21.62 18.70 4.18
N LEU A 697 22.31 17.58 4.41
CA LEU A 697 22.55 16.59 3.36
C LEU A 697 22.44 15.17 3.90
N SER A 698 22.16 14.24 2.98
CA SER A 698 22.13 12.81 3.23
C SER A 698 23.51 12.22 2.91
N LYS A 699 24.30 11.98 3.97
CA LYS A 699 25.68 11.48 3.89
C LYS A 699 25.70 9.96 4.00
N LYS A 700 26.38 9.29 3.06
CA LYS A 700 26.63 7.86 3.15
C LYS A 700 27.60 7.54 4.30
N ARG A 701 27.12 6.72 5.24
CA ARG A 701 27.88 6.01 6.28
C ARG A 701 27.62 4.50 6.09
N SER A 702 27.24 3.77 7.14
CA SER A 702 26.65 2.42 6.99
C SER A 702 25.30 2.48 6.27
N LYS A 703 24.52 3.50 6.62
CA LYS A 703 23.28 3.95 5.97
C LYS A 703 23.44 5.41 5.57
N LEU A 704 22.52 5.92 4.77
CA LEU A 704 22.39 7.35 4.55
C LEU A 704 21.88 8.01 5.83
N GLU A 705 22.58 9.06 6.27
CA GLU A 705 22.29 9.80 7.48
C GLU A 705 22.14 11.29 7.18
N ILE A 706 21.27 11.99 7.90
CA ILE A 706 21.13 13.43 7.77
C ILE A 706 22.23 14.11 8.60
N GLU A 707 23.04 14.93 7.95
CA GLU A 707 24.07 15.76 8.57
C GLU A 707 23.86 17.23 8.20
N SER A 708 24.19 18.15 9.12
CA SER A 708 24.34 19.57 8.82
C SER A 708 25.82 19.89 8.60
N TRP A 709 26.08 20.74 7.61
CA TRP A 709 27.42 21.22 7.25
C TRP A 709 27.39 22.73 7.12
N ILE A 710 28.49 23.38 7.52
CA ILE A 710 28.64 24.84 7.42
C ILE A 710 29.97 25.22 6.78
N SER A 711 29.97 26.40 6.17
CA SER A 711 31.15 27.05 5.63
C SER A 711 31.36 28.41 6.31
N ASP A 712 32.57 28.63 6.82
CA ASP A 712 32.96 29.88 7.47
C ASP A 712 33.70 30.84 6.50
N ASP A 713 33.93 30.41 5.25
CA ASP A 713 34.75 31.09 4.25
C ASP A 713 34.00 31.34 2.93
N ARG A 714 32.69 31.55 3.04
CA ARG A 714 31.76 31.85 1.93
C ARG A 714 31.64 30.73 0.89
N GLY A 715 31.56 29.49 1.36
CA GLY A 715 31.32 28.30 0.54
C GLY A 715 32.57 27.69 -0.08
N LYS A 716 33.78 28.15 0.28
CA LYS A 716 35.04 27.60 -0.27
C LYS A 716 35.41 26.26 0.37
N THR A 717 35.21 26.14 1.68
CA THR A 717 35.41 24.91 2.43
C THR A 717 34.20 24.61 3.32
N TRP A 718 33.95 23.32 3.55
CA TRP A 718 32.79 22.83 4.28
C TRP A 718 33.21 21.85 5.36
N ARG A 719 32.56 21.97 6.53
CA ARG A 719 32.76 21.03 7.64
C ARG A 719 31.42 20.63 8.24
N ARG A 720 31.33 19.38 8.67
CA ARG A 720 30.16 18.88 9.40
C ARG A 720 30.00 19.65 10.72
N SER A 721 28.82 20.19 10.96
CA SER A 721 28.47 20.90 12.19
C SER A 721 27.62 20.04 13.14
N GLU A 722 26.69 19.25 12.61
CA GLU A 722 25.76 18.44 13.40
C GLU A 722 25.49 17.09 12.70
N SER A 723 25.47 15.99 13.46
CA SER A 723 24.86 14.73 13.02
C SER A 723 23.41 14.71 13.49
N ILE A 724 22.46 14.88 12.56
CA ILE A 724 21.04 14.93 12.89
C ILE A 724 20.52 13.51 13.12
N THR A 725 20.97 12.55 12.29
CA THR A 725 20.78 11.12 12.51
C THR A 725 22.13 10.41 12.54
N GLU A 726 22.20 9.28 13.25
CA GLU A 726 23.41 8.46 13.37
C GLU A 726 23.07 7.00 13.66
N ASP A 727 23.86 6.09 13.09
CA ASP A 727 23.79 4.64 13.30
C ASP A 727 22.38 4.05 13.08
N SER A 728 21.64 4.64 12.15
CA SER A 728 20.28 4.27 11.79
C SER A 728 20.26 2.86 11.17
N LEU A 729 19.18 2.11 11.41
CA LEU A 729 18.95 0.83 10.75
C LEU A 729 18.44 0.98 9.31
N PHE A 730 17.99 2.18 8.95
CA PHE A 730 17.43 2.52 7.64
C PHE A 730 18.07 3.80 7.10
N ASP A 731 17.93 4.00 5.79
CA ASP A 731 18.43 5.18 5.11
C ASP A 731 17.56 6.41 5.44
N ASN A 732 18.20 7.55 5.63
CA ASN A 732 17.55 8.86 5.83
C ASN A 732 17.94 9.79 4.68
N PHE A 733 16.95 10.30 3.97
CA PHE A 733 17.15 10.95 2.67
C PHE A 733 16.09 12.03 2.40
N ARG A 734 16.35 12.84 1.37
CA ARG A 734 15.55 13.99 0.93
C ARG A 734 15.21 14.94 2.08
N PRO A 735 16.23 15.51 2.76
CA PRO A 735 15.97 16.56 3.73
C PRO A 735 15.26 17.75 3.05
N GLN A 736 14.31 18.35 3.73
CA GLN A 736 13.72 19.64 3.36
C GLN A 736 13.70 20.55 4.57
N VAL A 737 14.10 21.81 4.36
CA VAL A 737 13.99 22.85 5.37
C VAL A 737 12.52 23.26 5.48
N VAL A 738 12.02 23.30 6.71
CA VAL A 738 10.67 23.82 7.01
C VAL A 738 10.68 25.32 6.74
N GLU A 739 9.78 25.79 5.89
CA GLU A 739 9.69 27.22 5.58
C GLU A 739 9.29 28.00 6.85
N ASN A 740 10.00 29.09 7.15
CA ASN A 740 9.82 29.91 8.36
C ASN A 740 9.99 29.16 9.70
N TYR A 741 10.83 28.10 9.73
CA TYR A 741 10.96 27.19 10.86
C TYR A 741 11.16 27.83 12.25
N ALA A 742 10.76 27.09 13.28
CA ALA A 742 11.23 27.32 14.65
C ALA A 742 12.42 26.42 14.97
N LYS A 743 13.27 26.82 15.93
CA LYS A 743 14.50 26.08 16.28
C LYS A 743 14.28 24.62 16.67
N ASP A 744 13.10 24.25 17.16
CA ASP A 744 12.77 22.88 17.56
C ASP A 744 12.31 21.98 16.42
N LEU A 745 11.99 22.53 15.24
CA LEU A 745 11.57 21.78 14.06
C LEU A 745 12.06 22.49 12.79
N ARG A 746 13.33 22.26 12.44
CA ARG A 746 13.98 22.91 11.30
C ARG A 746 13.81 22.10 10.01
N LEU A 747 13.75 20.78 10.16
CA LEU A 747 13.80 19.84 9.03
C LEU A 747 12.71 18.78 9.10
N VAL A 748 12.28 18.37 7.92
CA VAL A 748 11.57 17.13 7.66
C VAL A 748 12.35 16.30 6.62
N TRP A 749 12.29 14.98 6.70
CA TRP A 749 12.95 14.08 5.75
C TRP A 749 12.24 12.72 5.66
N SER A 750 12.62 11.93 4.67
CA SER A 750 12.15 10.55 4.52
C SER A 750 13.13 9.56 5.15
N SER A 751 12.61 8.55 5.84
CA SER A 751 13.40 7.53 6.56
C SER A 751 12.82 6.14 6.35
N GLY A 752 13.62 5.22 5.82
CA GLY A 752 13.14 3.86 5.54
C GLY A 752 13.92 3.14 4.46
N VAL A 753 13.29 2.11 3.89
CA VAL A 753 13.82 1.40 2.71
C VAL A 753 13.12 1.95 1.49
N TYR A 754 13.85 2.66 0.65
CA TYR A 754 13.32 3.19 -0.61
C TYR A 754 13.89 2.40 -1.78
N GLU A 755 13.02 1.71 -2.51
CA GLU A 755 13.40 0.78 -3.57
C GLU A 755 13.34 1.46 -4.96
N GLY A 756 12.78 2.68 -5.04
CA GLY A 756 12.74 3.45 -6.27
C GLY A 756 11.83 2.82 -7.32
N LEU A 757 12.25 2.84 -8.59
CA LEU A 757 11.48 2.24 -9.69
C LEU A 757 11.62 0.71 -9.70
N VAL A 758 10.53 -0.01 -9.45
CA VAL A 758 10.42 -1.47 -9.60
C VAL A 758 9.43 -1.76 -10.72
N ASN A 759 9.90 -2.41 -11.81
CA ASN A 759 9.11 -2.65 -13.03
C ASN A 759 8.45 -1.38 -13.61
N SER A 760 9.18 -0.26 -13.63
CA SER A 760 8.69 1.06 -14.09
C SER A 760 7.58 1.68 -13.23
N GLN A 761 7.39 1.22 -12.00
CA GLN A 761 6.48 1.82 -11.00
C GLN A 761 7.26 2.25 -9.76
N TRP A 762 6.93 3.39 -9.17
CA TRP A 762 7.66 3.90 -8.01
C TRP A 762 7.31 3.15 -6.73
N SER A 763 8.15 2.21 -6.32
CA SER A 763 7.91 1.29 -5.21
C SER A 763 8.71 1.63 -3.94
N GLY A 764 8.25 1.08 -2.82
CA GLY A 764 8.98 1.12 -1.54
C GLY A 764 8.45 2.06 -0.46
N PHE A 765 7.52 2.98 -0.76
CA PHE A 765 7.01 3.95 0.24
C PHE A 765 6.28 3.30 1.43
N ALA A 766 5.74 2.10 1.27
CA ALA A 766 5.15 1.34 2.39
C ALA A 766 6.12 1.14 3.57
N LYS A 767 7.43 1.15 3.28
CA LYS A 767 8.54 1.00 4.21
C LYS A 767 9.25 2.33 4.52
N VAL A 768 8.73 3.45 4.03
CA VAL A 768 9.26 4.81 4.26
C VAL A 768 8.33 5.56 5.21
N ASN A 769 8.92 6.31 6.13
CA ASN A 769 8.22 7.17 7.06
C ASN A 769 8.76 8.59 6.90
N ILE A 770 7.93 9.57 7.27
CA ILE A 770 8.37 10.96 7.37
C ILE A 770 8.85 11.22 8.79
N GLN A 771 10.04 11.79 8.90
CA GLN A 771 10.69 12.13 10.15
C GLN A 771 10.98 13.62 10.21
N SER A 772 11.28 14.10 11.41
CA SER A 772 11.68 15.47 11.68
C SER A 772 12.62 15.57 12.88
N ASP A 773 13.14 16.77 13.15
CA ASP A 773 13.95 17.04 14.35
C ASP A 773 13.27 16.54 15.63
N VAL A 774 11.93 16.68 15.70
CA VAL A 774 11.10 16.27 16.86
C VAL A 774 10.97 14.75 16.96
N THR A 775 10.94 14.04 15.82
CA THR A 775 10.69 12.60 15.76
C THR A 775 11.93 11.77 15.45
N LYS A 776 13.12 12.38 15.32
CA LYS A 776 14.36 11.65 15.00
C LYS A 776 14.71 10.53 15.97
N ARG A 777 14.36 10.68 17.25
CA ARG A 777 14.53 9.64 18.28
C ARG A 777 13.69 8.38 18.03
N THR A 778 12.71 8.45 17.14
CA THR A 778 11.84 7.33 16.77
C THR A 778 12.46 6.42 15.71
N ILE A 779 13.51 6.90 15.03
CA ILE A 779 14.27 6.14 14.05
C ILE A 779 15.00 5.00 14.79
N PRO A 780 14.84 3.74 14.35
CA PRO A 780 15.58 2.62 14.93
C PRO A 780 17.09 2.78 14.70
N SER A 781 17.89 2.56 15.75
CA SER A 781 19.35 2.68 15.72
C SER A 781 20.01 1.41 16.25
N SER A 782 21.16 1.06 15.67
CA SER A 782 21.97 -0.11 16.04
C SER A 782 22.67 0.02 17.41
N LYS A 783 22.77 1.23 17.98
CA LYS A 783 23.48 1.51 19.25
C LYS A 783 22.63 1.43 20.51
N CYS A 784 21.39 0.92 20.45
CA CYS A 784 20.58 0.65 21.64
C CYS A 784 21.21 -0.51 22.45
N GLY A 785 22.23 -0.20 23.26
CA GLY A 785 22.96 -1.16 24.09
C GLY A 785 24.28 -0.66 24.72
N ARG A 786 24.73 0.57 24.46
CA ARG A 786 25.90 1.17 25.12
C ARG A 786 25.67 2.62 25.50
N LYS A 787 24.96 2.88 26.59
CA LYS A 787 25.21 3.99 27.50
C LYS A 787 24.83 3.57 28.91
#